data_AF-A0A660YGQ0-F1
#
_entry.id   AF-A0A660YGQ0-F1
#
_cell.length_a   1.000
_cell.length_b   1.000
_cell.length_c   1.000
_cell.angle_alpha   90.00
_cell.angle_beta   90.00
_cell.angle_gamma   90.00
#
_symmetry.space_group_name_H-M   'P 1'
#
loop_
_entity.id
_entity.type
_entity.pdbx_description
1 polymer ?
#
loop_
_entity_poly.entity_id
_entity_poly.type
_entity_poly.pdbx_seq_one_letter_code
_entity_poly.pdbx_strand_id
1 'polypeptide(L)'
;MVPFPLWEKLGNWSDEEVCFSLRNYPEGRQERILRGEKLEAFLTVLAYYLTEGKSTASGISISQRAGNLEKLDAALRVLDVETHRTEGLGWSSAGRQSTSTVVEHIALTGVLAYIVKHHCGYTASEKRIPYFVYDMNHSLREKFLYALIEGDGYYDPRAHRYGFFSKSKRMISGVSLLLASLGKHFILAPKDRRTGVYGLFYYPDPKRRWPEEGDFVAAPVYEISEELYPHEWEYDISVESETENFVGGLGGILFHNSPFTNITLDLVPPPTLKDEAVVVGGELKDETYGEFQEEMDMLNRAFAEVMIEGDAQERPFTFPIPTYNISKDFNWDNPVLDLVFEMTAKYGIPYFANFINSDMKPEDAMSMCLYRDEEILIRRHGRIQRLTIGEFVEGLGAEFDDEGWAEVNQDIEVLGLNGSSYRTEWIPVRRVLRVMEDRYLKITTEDGKVIRVSPNHVLAVLTPDGLVQMLAKDAKVGHYVLSMKRSSDILPNGYRDLDGLVLDEDLAKILGYFTADGNYLFRDDHNPRGLQFSFNSDSREIEEIRELLERRFGVTVKEKQDPRYNTYYLYVYNTDLARKLYRAGFRKYGRLPEALFNSPPSVIEAFLDYFFKGDGYGRYQEVHIADEELSRDLVLLYGLIGRPTTYRRLESSQVVYIQHRETSSSSPLLHELVPGWMARSTYAVPGLNKGRMVGLLTLDKYNAHTEESRRIADVYVTRISKIEEVTLPEPEPFYDVELEREHLFVHSLGTVTHNCCRLRIDRREVKKRGGGLFAANPLTGSIGVVTINLPRIGYLSQSEEEFFERLGRLMDIAKVSLEIKRKVVERFTEEGLYPYARVYLEGVKASTGRYWDNHFSTIGLIGMNEALLNFMGKDIADPEGYEFAVKVLKFMRDRLYQYQQETDNLYNLEATPAEGATYRLARLDKARFPDIITAGGDGEPYYTNSTHLPVYATDDLYEALKHQDGLQVLYTGGTVLHGFVGERLTSKAVKLLVRRIAENFHIPYYTITPTFSICPAHGYIPGEHPRCPKCGEETEVYSRVVGYLRPVRQWNDGKQSEFRERRHYRVGSS
;
A
#
# COMPACT_ATOMS: atom_id res chain seq x y z
N MET A 1 49.92 -30.14 4.28
CA MET A 1 48.76 -29.28 4.58
C MET A 1 49.22 -27.84 4.55
N VAL A 2 48.69 -27.04 3.63
CA VAL A 2 48.64 -25.58 3.78
C VAL A 2 47.17 -25.21 3.62
N PRO A 3 46.45 -24.84 4.70
CA PRO A 3 45.12 -24.27 4.64
C PRO A 3 45.20 -22.74 4.44
N PHE A 4 44.12 -22.14 3.92
CA PHE A 4 43.84 -20.69 3.74
C PHE A 4 44.27 -20.01 2.42
N PRO A 5 43.51 -18.97 1.98
CA PRO A 5 42.72 -18.93 0.74
C PRO A 5 43.47 -18.16 -0.35
N LEU A 6 43.83 -18.86 -1.43
CA LEU A 6 44.65 -18.25 -2.48
C LEU A 6 43.86 -17.46 -3.54
N TRP A 7 42.52 -17.41 -3.46
CA TRP A 7 41.69 -16.89 -4.55
C TRP A 7 40.44 -16.20 -4.01
N GLU A 8 40.41 -14.87 -4.05
CA GLU A 8 39.26 -14.09 -3.54
C GLU A 8 38.76 -13.02 -4.54
N LYS A 9 39.09 -13.15 -5.82
CA LYS A 9 38.42 -12.48 -6.94
C LYS A 9 39.00 -13.01 -8.25
N LEU A 10 38.22 -13.84 -8.95
CA LEU A 10 38.49 -14.13 -10.36
C LEU A 10 38.06 -12.88 -11.14
N GLY A 11 38.95 -12.37 -12.00
CA GLY A 11 38.72 -11.16 -12.80
C GLY A 11 37.60 -11.35 -13.85
N ASN A 12 37.28 -10.28 -14.56
CA ASN A 12 36.33 -10.31 -15.68
C ASN A 12 36.77 -11.35 -16.72
N TRP A 13 36.02 -12.44 -16.83
CA TRP A 13 36.04 -13.32 -17.99
C TRP A 13 35.50 -12.52 -19.18
N SER A 14 36.17 -12.57 -20.33
CA SER A 14 35.62 -12.05 -21.58
C SER A 14 35.39 -13.21 -22.55
N ASP A 15 34.63 -12.98 -23.60
CA ASP A 15 34.27 -13.98 -24.61
C ASP A 15 35.48 -14.72 -25.24
N GLU A 16 36.70 -14.18 -25.10
CA GLU A 16 37.93 -14.69 -25.71
C GLU A 16 39.09 -14.96 -24.73
N GLU A 17 38.92 -14.71 -23.42
CA GLU A 17 40.04 -14.67 -22.49
C GLU A 17 39.72 -15.17 -21.08
N VAL A 18 40.68 -15.86 -20.47
CA VAL A 18 40.54 -16.51 -19.17
C VAL A 18 41.65 -16.05 -18.23
N CYS A 19 41.32 -15.33 -17.15
CA CYS A 19 42.29 -14.77 -16.19
C CYS A 19 42.33 -15.53 -14.86
N PHE A 20 43.53 -15.90 -14.42
CA PHE A 20 43.80 -16.55 -13.13
C PHE A 20 44.79 -15.72 -12.29
N SER A 21 44.44 -15.35 -11.06
CA SER A 21 45.32 -14.56 -10.16
C SER A 21 46.06 -15.39 -9.08
N LEU A 22 47.28 -15.88 -9.32
CA LEU A 22 48.06 -16.61 -8.32
C LEU A 22 48.62 -15.66 -7.24
N ARG A 23 48.44 -15.95 -5.96
CA ARG A 23 49.12 -15.19 -4.88
C ARG A 23 50.47 -15.84 -4.55
N ASN A 24 51.56 -15.23 -4.98
CA ASN A 24 52.92 -15.67 -4.61
C ASN A 24 53.48 -14.74 -3.52
N TYR A 25 53.90 -15.29 -2.38
CA TYR A 25 54.63 -14.51 -1.37
C TYR A 25 56.13 -14.71 -1.63
N PRO A 26 56.97 -13.65 -1.69
CA PRO A 26 56.73 -12.26 -1.26
C PRO A 26 56.29 -11.29 -2.39
N GLU A 27 56.11 -11.77 -3.62
CA GLU A 27 56.04 -10.92 -4.84
C GLU A 27 54.65 -10.37 -5.22
N GLY A 28 53.58 -10.70 -4.48
CA GLY A 28 52.23 -10.18 -4.71
C GLY A 28 51.33 -11.09 -5.56
N ARG A 29 50.20 -10.57 -6.04
CA ARG A 29 49.28 -11.28 -6.96
C ARG A 29 49.84 -11.25 -8.38
N GLN A 30 50.00 -12.40 -9.01
CA GLN A 30 50.41 -12.56 -10.39
C GLN A 30 49.21 -13.04 -11.22
N GLU A 31 48.72 -12.18 -12.11
CA GLU A 31 47.66 -12.55 -13.06
C GLU A 31 48.25 -13.32 -14.24
N ARG A 32 47.62 -14.45 -14.58
CA ARG A 32 47.89 -15.26 -15.76
C ARG A 32 46.66 -15.22 -16.66
N ILE A 33 46.81 -14.62 -17.83
CA ILE A 33 45.73 -14.54 -18.81
C ILE A 33 46.01 -15.56 -19.92
N LEU A 34 45.06 -16.47 -20.15
CA LEU A 34 45.05 -17.37 -21.29
C LEU A 34 44.20 -16.77 -22.41
N ARG A 35 44.79 -16.67 -23.60
CA ARG A 35 44.15 -16.18 -24.84
C ARG A 35 44.65 -17.00 -26.02
N GLY A 36 43.90 -16.99 -27.12
CA GLY A 36 44.29 -17.67 -28.37
C GLY A 36 44.64 -19.15 -28.16
N GLU A 37 45.73 -19.62 -28.77
CA GLU A 37 46.15 -21.04 -28.74
C GLU A 37 46.32 -21.60 -27.32
N LYS A 38 46.76 -20.78 -26.36
CA LYS A 38 46.90 -21.22 -24.96
C LYS A 38 45.56 -21.48 -24.29
N LEU A 39 44.52 -20.72 -24.65
CA LEU A 39 43.17 -20.94 -24.14
C LEU A 39 42.57 -22.21 -24.74
N GLU A 40 42.75 -22.42 -26.05
CA GLU A 40 42.27 -23.63 -26.73
C GLU A 40 42.94 -24.91 -26.20
N ALA A 41 44.25 -24.85 -25.99
CA ALA A 41 45.00 -25.93 -25.35
C ALA A 41 44.48 -26.22 -23.93
N PHE A 42 44.20 -25.18 -23.14
CA PHE A 42 43.64 -25.32 -21.80
C PHE A 42 42.25 -25.96 -21.80
N LEU A 43 41.36 -25.52 -22.70
CA LEU A 43 40.03 -26.11 -22.88
C LEU A 43 40.09 -27.59 -23.25
N THR A 44 41.05 -27.97 -24.10
CA THR A 44 41.30 -29.37 -24.48
C THR A 44 41.69 -30.21 -23.26
N VAL A 45 42.61 -29.72 -22.43
CA VAL A 45 43.03 -30.41 -21.18
C VAL A 45 41.85 -30.56 -20.21
N LEU A 46 41.01 -29.53 -20.06
CA LEU A 46 39.82 -29.58 -19.21
C LEU A 46 38.82 -30.63 -19.71
N ALA A 47 38.52 -30.62 -21.00
CA ALA A 47 37.59 -31.57 -21.61
C ALA A 47 38.07 -33.02 -21.41
N TYR A 48 39.35 -33.30 -21.67
CA TYR A 48 39.93 -34.64 -21.48
C TYR A 48 40.03 -35.06 -20.01
N TYR A 49 40.21 -34.11 -19.08
CA TYR A 49 40.10 -34.43 -17.66
C TYR A 49 38.65 -34.76 -17.26
N LEU A 50 37.67 -34.01 -17.77
CA LEU A 50 36.26 -34.24 -17.45
C LEU A 50 35.78 -35.61 -17.91
N THR A 51 36.32 -36.11 -19.02
CA THR A 51 36.05 -37.44 -19.53
C THR A 51 36.82 -38.50 -18.71
N GLU A 52 38.13 -38.60 -18.89
CA GLU A 52 38.94 -39.74 -18.43
C GLU A 52 39.99 -39.38 -17.37
N GLY A 53 39.84 -38.20 -16.76
CA GLY A 53 40.67 -37.71 -15.68
C GLY A 53 40.36 -38.32 -14.31
N LYS A 54 41.40 -38.51 -13.50
CA LYS A 54 41.35 -38.89 -12.08
C LYS A 54 42.18 -37.91 -11.26
N SER A 55 41.68 -37.49 -10.11
CA SER A 55 42.44 -36.68 -9.16
C SER A 55 43.21 -37.55 -8.15
N THR A 56 44.45 -37.19 -7.86
CA THR A 56 45.26 -37.72 -6.73
C THR A 56 45.53 -36.62 -5.69
N ALA A 57 46.23 -36.93 -4.59
CA ALA A 57 46.60 -35.92 -3.60
C ALA A 57 47.54 -34.83 -4.16
N SER A 58 48.43 -35.18 -5.09
CA SER A 58 49.50 -34.32 -5.61
C SER A 58 49.28 -33.81 -7.04
N GLY A 59 48.36 -34.40 -7.81
CA GLY A 59 48.17 -34.07 -9.22
C GLY A 59 46.88 -34.62 -9.83
N ILE A 60 46.70 -34.49 -11.13
CA ILE A 60 45.67 -35.21 -11.89
C ILE A 60 46.33 -36.20 -12.82
N SER A 61 45.63 -37.28 -13.16
CA SER A 61 46.04 -38.22 -14.19
C SER A 61 44.94 -38.28 -15.25
N ILE A 62 45.31 -38.13 -16.51
CA ILE A 62 44.37 -38.27 -17.65
C ILE A 62 44.78 -39.53 -18.41
N SER A 63 43.79 -40.38 -18.69
CA SER A 63 43.99 -41.64 -19.42
C SER A 63 43.32 -41.53 -20.78
N GLN A 64 44.05 -41.72 -21.89
CA GLN A 64 43.47 -41.58 -23.23
C GLN A 64 44.00 -42.60 -24.23
N ARG A 65 43.32 -42.72 -25.38
CA ARG A 65 43.77 -43.55 -26.51
C ARG A 65 44.97 -42.90 -27.21
N ALA A 66 45.84 -43.69 -27.82
CA ALA A 66 47.10 -43.24 -28.45
C ALA A 66 46.96 -41.98 -29.35
N GLY A 67 45.95 -41.92 -30.23
CA GLY A 67 45.73 -40.74 -31.09
C GLY A 67 45.25 -39.47 -30.37
N ASN A 68 44.52 -39.62 -29.26
CA ASN A 68 44.08 -38.46 -28.45
C ASN A 68 45.19 -37.97 -27.52
N LEU A 69 46.16 -38.83 -27.19
CA LEU A 69 47.34 -38.49 -26.39
C LEU A 69 48.29 -37.55 -27.12
N GLU A 70 48.46 -37.68 -28.45
CA GLU A 70 49.27 -36.72 -29.22
C GLU A 70 48.69 -35.30 -29.15
N LYS A 71 47.36 -35.18 -29.22
CA LYS A 71 46.64 -33.90 -29.04
C LYS A 71 46.79 -33.36 -27.62
N LEU A 72 46.68 -34.22 -26.61
CA LEU A 72 46.87 -33.85 -25.21
C LEU A 72 48.31 -33.38 -24.94
N ASP A 73 49.31 -34.10 -25.44
CA ASP A 73 50.73 -33.72 -25.35
C ASP A 73 51.01 -32.39 -26.07
N ALA A 74 50.40 -32.17 -27.24
CA ALA A 74 50.51 -30.90 -27.95
C ALA A 74 49.91 -29.74 -27.15
N ALA A 75 48.72 -29.92 -26.57
CA ALA A 75 48.09 -28.93 -25.70
C ALA A 75 48.95 -28.64 -24.46
N LEU A 76 49.50 -29.68 -23.82
CA LEU A 76 50.34 -29.53 -22.63
C LEU A 76 51.68 -28.84 -22.93
N ARG A 77 52.26 -29.04 -24.11
CA ARG A 77 53.42 -28.28 -24.59
C ARG A 77 53.11 -26.80 -24.78
N VAL A 78 51.95 -26.46 -25.35
CA VAL A 78 51.51 -25.06 -25.51
C VAL A 78 51.31 -24.37 -24.16
N LEU A 79 50.92 -25.12 -23.13
CA LEU A 79 50.71 -24.64 -21.77
C LEU A 79 51.98 -24.60 -20.91
N ASP A 80 53.11 -25.09 -21.42
CA ASP A 80 54.39 -25.18 -20.70
C ASP A 80 54.29 -25.94 -19.37
N VAL A 81 53.71 -27.15 -19.43
CA VAL A 81 53.41 -27.98 -18.24
C VAL A 81 54.30 -29.22 -18.20
N GLU A 82 54.95 -29.44 -17.05
CA GLU A 82 55.69 -30.67 -16.80
C GLU A 82 54.75 -31.87 -16.61
N THR A 83 55.04 -32.96 -17.31
CA THR A 83 54.22 -34.17 -17.36
C THR A 83 55.04 -35.42 -17.17
N HIS A 84 54.47 -36.43 -16.51
CA HIS A 84 55.05 -37.77 -16.46
C HIS A 84 54.13 -38.77 -17.15
N ARG A 85 54.66 -39.47 -18.16
CA ARG A 85 53.96 -40.50 -18.92
C ARG A 85 54.28 -41.88 -18.36
N THR A 86 53.24 -42.68 -18.14
CA THR A 86 53.36 -44.07 -17.70
C THR A 86 52.42 -44.95 -18.51
N GLU A 87 52.89 -46.13 -18.92
CA GLU A 87 52.06 -47.12 -19.62
C GLU A 87 51.28 -47.97 -18.61
N GLY A 88 49.98 -48.18 -18.89
CA GLY A 88 49.10 -49.00 -18.07
C GLY A 88 48.20 -49.92 -18.91
N LEU A 89 47.71 -51.00 -18.28
CA LEU A 89 46.71 -51.89 -18.86
C LEU A 89 45.30 -51.35 -18.60
N GLY A 90 44.51 -51.13 -19.65
CA GLY A 90 43.12 -50.68 -19.56
C GLY A 90 42.18 -51.74 -18.99
N TRP A 91 41.11 -51.30 -18.32
CA TRP A 91 40.04 -52.16 -17.80
C TRP A 91 38.74 -51.97 -18.58
N SER A 92 38.10 -53.06 -19.01
CA SER A 92 36.78 -53.02 -19.64
C SER A 92 35.66 -52.98 -18.60
N SER A 93 34.55 -52.29 -18.91
CA SER A 93 33.37 -52.12 -18.07
C SER A 93 32.59 -53.42 -17.75
N ALA A 94 33.02 -54.57 -18.29
CA ALA A 94 32.42 -55.89 -18.04
C ALA A 94 33.23 -56.78 -17.07
N GLY A 95 34.25 -56.25 -16.39
CA GLY A 95 34.98 -57.00 -15.35
C GLY A 95 35.86 -58.15 -15.85
N ARG A 96 36.04 -58.31 -17.17
CA ARG A 96 37.07 -59.18 -17.76
C ARG A 96 38.29 -58.35 -18.15
N GLN A 97 39.48 -58.83 -17.80
CA GLN A 97 40.76 -58.32 -18.30
C GLN A 97 40.72 -58.35 -19.83
N SER A 98 40.72 -57.16 -20.45
CA SER A 98 40.85 -57.00 -21.88
C SER A 98 42.35 -56.89 -22.20
N THR A 99 42.94 -58.00 -22.61
CA THR A 99 44.26 -58.01 -23.26
C THR A 99 44.14 -57.37 -24.64
N SER A 100 44.37 -56.05 -24.76
CA SER A 100 44.89 -55.39 -26.00
C SER A 100 44.83 -53.86 -26.04
N THR A 101 44.28 -53.15 -25.05
CA THR A 101 44.28 -51.67 -25.09
C THR A 101 45.31 -51.11 -24.11
N VAL A 102 46.48 -50.75 -24.64
CA VAL A 102 47.47 -49.93 -23.92
C VAL A 102 46.86 -48.55 -23.79
N VAL A 103 46.63 -48.10 -22.55
CA VAL A 103 46.17 -46.74 -22.25
C VAL A 103 47.32 -46.07 -21.53
N GLU A 104 47.71 -44.89 -21.99
CA GLU A 104 48.81 -44.17 -21.37
C GLU A 104 48.25 -43.11 -20.42
N HIS A 105 48.91 -43.00 -19.28
CA HIS A 105 48.54 -42.09 -18.22
C HIS A 105 49.50 -40.91 -18.23
N ILE A 106 48.95 -39.71 -18.38
CA ILE A 106 49.70 -38.46 -18.22
C ILE A 106 49.38 -37.92 -16.83
N ALA A 107 50.38 -37.95 -15.94
CA ALA A 107 50.32 -37.32 -14.64
C ALA A 107 50.75 -35.85 -14.74
N LEU A 108 49.87 -34.96 -14.29
CA LEU A 108 50.04 -33.52 -14.25
C LEU A 108 50.11 -33.07 -12.79
N THR A 109 51.13 -32.30 -12.44
CA THR A 109 51.33 -31.76 -11.09
C THR A 109 51.36 -30.23 -11.10
N GLY A 110 51.24 -29.60 -9.93
CA GLY A 110 51.35 -28.15 -9.79
C GLY A 110 50.04 -27.38 -10.05
N VAL A 111 50.18 -26.11 -10.44
CA VAL A 111 49.08 -25.13 -10.48
C VAL A 111 47.94 -25.55 -11.40
N LEU A 112 48.25 -26.01 -12.61
CA LEU A 112 47.24 -26.41 -13.59
C LEU A 112 46.38 -27.58 -13.07
N ALA A 113 47.00 -28.60 -12.48
CA ALA A 113 46.30 -29.73 -11.90
C ALA A 113 45.35 -29.31 -10.76
N TYR A 114 45.74 -28.30 -9.98
CA TYR A 114 44.87 -27.73 -8.94
C TYR A 114 43.68 -26.98 -9.53
N ILE A 115 43.91 -26.11 -10.53
CA ILE A 115 42.85 -25.35 -11.23
C ILE A 115 41.82 -26.31 -11.82
N VAL A 116 42.28 -27.34 -12.54
CA VAL A 116 41.43 -28.35 -13.15
C VAL A 116 40.56 -29.04 -12.08
N LYS A 117 41.15 -29.53 -10.98
CA LYS A 117 40.37 -30.17 -9.89
C LYS A 117 39.34 -29.23 -9.27
N HIS A 118 39.72 -27.99 -9.02
CA HIS A 118 38.85 -27.03 -8.34
C HIS A 118 37.60 -26.72 -9.16
N HIS A 119 37.78 -26.46 -10.45
CA HIS A 119 36.68 -26.09 -11.35
C HIS A 119 35.92 -27.30 -11.91
N CYS A 120 36.60 -28.41 -12.16
CA CYS A 120 36.02 -29.59 -12.78
C CYS A 120 35.57 -30.66 -11.80
N GLY A 121 35.95 -30.62 -10.51
CA GLY A 121 35.65 -31.65 -9.51
C GLY A 121 36.73 -32.74 -9.39
N TYR A 122 36.67 -33.55 -8.32
CA TYR A 122 37.72 -34.50 -7.96
C TYR A 122 37.40 -35.95 -8.35
N THR A 123 36.16 -36.38 -8.08
CA THR A 123 35.68 -37.75 -8.33
C THR A 123 34.72 -37.79 -9.52
N ALA A 124 34.52 -38.97 -10.12
CA ALA A 124 33.65 -39.13 -11.29
C ALA A 124 32.19 -38.66 -11.06
N SER A 125 31.69 -38.74 -9.82
CA SER A 125 30.35 -38.26 -9.42
C SER A 125 30.30 -36.75 -9.14
N GLU A 126 31.43 -36.12 -8.87
CA GLU A 126 31.55 -34.68 -8.60
C GLU A 126 31.90 -33.85 -9.84
N LYS A 127 32.26 -34.51 -10.95
CA LYS A 127 32.71 -33.83 -12.17
C LYS A 127 31.67 -32.84 -12.70
N ARG A 128 32.09 -31.67 -13.17
CA ARG A 128 31.19 -30.64 -13.73
C ARG A 128 31.90 -29.77 -14.76
N ILE A 129 31.18 -29.28 -15.76
CA ILE A 129 31.72 -28.26 -16.68
C ILE A 129 31.98 -26.97 -15.89
N PRO A 130 33.17 -26.35 -16.02
CA PRO A 130 33.45 -25.05 -15.42
C PRO A 130 32.51 -23.95 -15.94
N TYR A 131 32.01 -23.08 -15.05
CA TYR A 131 31.01 -22.08 -15.42
C TYR A 131 31.46 -21.12 -16.52
N PHE A 132 32.74 -20.71 -16.53
CA PHE A 132 33.28 -19.78 -17.52
C PHE A 132 33.23 -20.31 -18.96
N VAL A 133 33.05 -21.63 -19.16
CA VAL A 133 32.89 -22.20 -20.50
C VAL A 133 31.60 -21.69 -21.14
N TYR A 134 30.56 -21.42 -20.36
CA TYR A 134 29.29 -20.90 -20.90
C TYR A 134 29.39 -19.45 -21.36
N ASP A 135 30.29 -18.66 -20.76
CA ASP A 135 30.54 -17.25 -21.09
C ASP A 135 31.43 -17.07 -22.33
N MET A 136 32.00 -18.15 -22.87
CA MET A 136 32.88 -18.09 -24.03
C MET A 136 32.13 -17.84 -25.34
N ASN A 137 32.83 -17.28 -26.33
CA ASN A 137 32.27 -17.16 -27.68
C ASN A 137 31.87 -18.53 -28.27
N HIS A 138 31.01 -18.49 -29.29
CA HIS A 138 30.45 -19.70 -29.92
C HIS A 138 31.53 -20.67 -30.39
N SER A 139 32.63 -20.18 -30.98
CA SER A 139 33.73 -20.99 -31.51
C SER A 139 34.44 -21.78 -30.41
N LEU A 140 34.76 -21.14 -29.28
CA LEU A 140 35.45 -21.78 -28.15
C LEU A 140 34.55 -22.79 -27.43
N ARG A 141 33.25 -22.49 -27.27
CA ARG A 141 32.26 -23.44 -26.75
C ARG A 141 32.15 -24.68 -27.63
N GLU A 142 32.12 -24.50 -28.95
CA GLU A 142 32.06 -25.60 -29.90
C GLU A 142 33.35 -26.44 -29.89
N LYS A 143 34.53 -25.80 -29.83
CA LYS A 143 35.82 -26.51 -29.67
C LYS A 143 35.87 -27.34 -28.39
N PHE A 144 35.40 -26.77 -27.27
CA PHE A 144 35.33 -27.50 -26.00
C PHE A 144 34.37 -28.69 -26.07
N LEU A 145 33.20 -28.53 -26.70
CA LEU A 145 32.25 -29.62 -26.92
C LEU A 145 32.87 -30.74 -27.76
N TYR A 146 33.56 -30.41 -28.86
CA TYR A 146 34.22 -31.42 -29.69
C TYR A 146 35.31 -32.17 -28.93
N ALA A 147 36.16 -31.47 -28.17
CA ALA A 147 37.15 -32.11 -27.32
C ALA A 147 36.50 -33.04 -26.28
N LEU A 148 35.34 -32.67 -25.74
CA LEU A 148 34.60 -33.51 -24.81
C LEU A 148 34.07 -34.79 -25.49
N ILE A 149 33.52 -34.65 -26.70
CA ILE A 149 33.03 -35.78 -27.51
C ILE A 149 34.19 -36.72 -27.91
N GLU A 150 35.34 -36.17 -28.27
CA GLU A 150 36.53 -36.97 -28.62
C GLU A 150 37.07 -37.77 -27.43
N GLY A 151 36.89 -37.27 -26.20
CA GLY A 151 37.44 -37.89 -24.99
C GLY A 151 36.69 -39.13 -24.50
N ASP A 152 35.36 -39.09 -24.43
CA ASP A 152 34.49 -40.18 -23.89
C ASP A 152 33.11 -40.26 -24.57
N GLY A 153 32.94 -39.53 -25.68
CA GLY A 153 31.77 -39.70 -26.55
C GLY A 153 31.94 -40.93 -27.46
N TYR A 154 30.82 -41.56 -27.83
CA TYR A 154 30.81 -42.51 -28.95
C TYR A 154 29.84 -42.06 -30.03
N TYR A 155 30.21 -42.29 -31.29
CA TYR A 155 29.33 -42.08 -32.42
C TYR A 155 28.57 -43.37 -32.74
N ASP A 156 27.25 -43.30 -32.78
CA ASP A 156 26.39 -44.36 -33.29
C ASP A 156 26.08 -44.08 -34.78
N PRO A 157 26.71 -44.80 -35.71
CA PRO A 157 26.51 -44.58 -37.15
C PRO A 157 25.12 -45.00 -37.63
N ARG A 158 24.39 -45.86 -36.90
CA ARG A 158 23.04 -46.29 -37.30
C ARG A 158 21.99 -45.27 -36.96
N ALA A 159 22.16 -44.60 -35.81
CA ALA A 159 21.25 -43.57 -35.33
C ALA A 159 21.73 -42.14 -35.65
N HIS A 160 22.89 -41.99 -36.29
CA HIS A 160 23.55 -40.72 -36.59
C HIS A 160 23.59 -39.76 -35.38
N ARG A 161 24.05 -40.27 -34.23
CA ARG A 161 24.07 -39.53 -32.96
C ARG A 161 25.34 -39.78 -32.16
N TYR A 162 25.72 -38.83 -31.33
CA TYR A 162 26.77 -38.99 -30.33
C TYR A 162 26.14 -39.32 -28.97
N GLY A 163 26.64 -40.35 -28.29
CA GLY A 163 26.26 -40.70 -26.93
C GLY A 163 27.30 -40.26 -25.91
N PHE A 164 26.84 -39.70 -24.80
CA PHE A 164 27.66 -39.28 -23.66
C PHE A 164 27.07 -39.81 -22.35
N PHE A 165 27.89 -40.41 -21.50
CA PHE A 165 27.44 -41.10 -20.30
C PHE A 165 28.28 -40.68 -19.08
N SER A 166 27.65 -40.39 -17.96
CA SER A 166 28.38 -39.99 -16.75
C SER A 166 27.68 -40.41 -15.47
N LYS A 167 28.47 -40.69 -14.42
CA LYS A 167 27.96 -40.86 -13.05
C LYS A 167 27.62 -39.52 -12.37
N SER A 168 28.11 -38.41 -12.91
CA SER A 168 27.80 -37.08 -12.40
C SER A 168 26.56 -36.49 -13.07
N LYS A 169 25.52 -36.24 -12.27
CA LYS A 169 24.33 -35.48 -12.71
C LYS A 169 24.71 -34.07 -13.16
N ARG A 170 25.64 -33.41 -12.45
CA ARG A 170 26.14 -32.06 -12.78
C ARG A 170 26.87 -32.03 -14.12
N MET A 171 27.58 -33.10 -14.46
CA MET A 171 28.24 -33.22 -15.75
C MET A 171 27.23 -33.31 -16.90
N ILE A 172 26.26 -34.24 -16.82
CA ILE A 172 25.22 -34.36 -17.85
C ILE A 172 24.39 -33.07 -17.99
N SER A 173 24.03 -32.45 -16.86
CA SER A 173 23.33 -31.16 -16.86
C SER A 173 24.15 -30.10 -17.60
N GLY A 174 25.44 -29.99 -17.29
CA GLY A 174 26.32 -29.03 -17.95
C GLY A 174 26.47 -29.27 -19.45
N VAL A 175 26.62 -30.53 -19.88
CA VAL A 175 26.71 -30.86 -21.32
C VAL A 175 25.39 -30.52 -22.03
N SER A 176 24.24 -30.77 -21.38
CA SER A 176 22.93 -30.38 -21.93
C SER A 176 22.80 -28.87 -22.10
N LEU A 177 23.25 -28.09 -21.11
CA LEU A 177 23.24 -26.63 -21.18
C LEU A 177 24.18 -26.11 -22.27
N LEU A 178 25.38 -26.70 -22.40
CA LEU A 178 26.34 -26.34 -23.45
C LEU A 178 25.76 -26.61 -24.85
N LEU A 179 25.14 -27.77 -25.05
CA LEU A 179 24.48 -28.12 -26.32
C LEU A 179 23.31 -27.19 -26.64
N ALA A 180 22.46 -26.88 -25.66
CA ALA A 180 21.38 -25.90 -25.80
C ALA A 180 21.92 -24.53 -26.21
N SER A 181 22.98 -24.06 -25.54
CA SER A 181 23.64 -22.77 -25.82
C SER A 181 24.28 -22.67 -27.21
N LEU A 182 24.48 -23.81 -27.88
CA LEU A 182 25.03 -23.94 -29.24
C LEU A 182 23.94 -24.29 -30.27
N GLY A 183 22.66 -24.27 -29.89
CA GLY A 183 21.54 -24.60 -30.78
C GLY A 183 21.56 -26.06 -31.27
N LYS A 184 22.16 -26.98 -30.50
CA LYS A 184 22.34 -28.38 -30.91
C LYS A 184 21.17 -29.24 -30.40
N HIS A 185 20.65 -30.12 -31.25
CA HIS A 185 19.54 -31.02 -30.89
C HIS A 185 20.04 -32.18 -30.00
N PHE A 186 19.49 -32.35 -28.81
CA PHE A 186 19.85 -33.45 -27.90
C PHE A 186 18.65 -34.03 -27.15
N ILE A 187 18.83 -35.22 -26.57
CA ILE A 187 17.88 -35.83 -25.64
C ILE A 187 18.63 -36.36 -24.41
N LEU A 188 17.99 -36.32 -23.25
CA LEU A 188 18.47 -36.97 -22.03
C LEU A 188 17.92 -38.40 -21.95
N ALA A 189 18.78 -39.34 -21.61
CA ALA A 189 18.37 -40.72 -21.33
C ALA A 189 18.01 -40.86 -19.85
N PRO A 190 16.98 -41.66 -19.50
CA PRO A 190 16.70 -41.99 -18.11
C PRO A 190 17.93 -42.56 -17.41
N LYS A 191 18.09 -42.25 -16.12
CA LYS A 191 19.17 -42.81 -15.31
C LYS A 191 19.04 -44.34 -15.29
N ASP A 192 20.11 -45.03 -15.69
CA ASP A 192 20.13 -46.49 -15.59
C ASP A 192 20.14 -46.89 -14.12
N ARG A 193 19.07 -47.54 -13.66
CA ARG A 193 18.89 -47.96 -12.26
C ARG A 193 19.93 -49.01 -11.81
N ARG A 194 20.54 -49.77 -12.73
CA ARG A 194 21.55 -50.80 -12.40
C ARG A 194 22.95 -50.21 -12.26
N THR A 195 23.31 -49.29 -13.15
CA THR A 195 24.68 -48.72 -13.21
C THR A 195 24.78 -47.35 -12.51
N GLY A 196 23.65 -46.69 -12.28
CA GLY A 196 23.56 -45.35 -11.69
C GLY A 196 24.01 -44.23 -12.65
N VAL A 197 24.18 -44.55 -13.93
CA VAL A 197 24.74 -43.66 -14.95
C VAL A 197 23.64 -42.87 -15.65
N TYR A 198 23.89 -41.58 -15.86
CA TYR A 198 23.05 -40.68 -16.65
C TYR A 198 23.56 -40.65 -18.10
N GLY A 199 22.64 -40.62 -19.07
CA GLY A 199 22.99 -40.58 -20.50
C GLY A 199 22.46 -39.34 -21.20
N LEU A 200 23.15 -38.92 -22.26
CA LEU A 200 22.75 -37.85 -23.16
C LEU A 200 23.06 -38.27 -24.59
N PHE A 201 22.17 -37.96 -25.54
CA PHE A 201 22.43 -38.17 -26.97
C PHE A 201 22.29 -36.86 -27.75
N TYR A 202 23.35 -36.49 -28.47
CA TYR A 202 23.40 -35.35 -29.37
C TYR A 202 23.21 -35.80 -30.83
N TYR A 203 22.33 -35.12 -31.58
CA TYR A 203 22.01 -35.39 -32.98
C TYR A 203 22.54 -34.25 -33.86
N PRO A 204 23.66 -34.44 -34.57
CA PRO A 204 24.19 -33.42 -35.48
C PRO A 204 23.30 -33.16 -36.70
N ASP A 205 22.55 -34.17 -37.15
CA ASP A 205 21.58 -34.06 -38.24
C ASP A 205 20.26 -34.77 -37.85
N PRO A 206 19.39 -34.11 -37.07
CA PRO A 206 18.19 -34.73 -36.56
C PRO A 206 17.14 -34.90 -37.67
N LYS A 207 16.49 -36.07 -37.72
CA LYS A 207 15.40 -36.37 -38.68
C LYS A 207 14.21 -35.41 -38.58
N ARG A 208 14.00 -34.81 -37.41
CA ARG A 208 13.05 -33.73 -37.15
C ARG A 208 13.85 -32.57 -36.58
N ARG A 209 13.89 -31.45 -37.30
CA ARG A 209 14.51 -30.21 -36.78
C ARG A 209 13.57 -29.57 -35.76
N TRP A 210 14.14 -28.85 -34.81
CA TRP A 210 13.36 -27.93 -33.99
C TRP A 210 12.78 -26.83 -34.89
N PRO A 211 11.63 -26.23 -34.52
CA PRO A 211 11.13 -25.03 -35.18
C PRO A 211 12.24 -23.97 -35.29
N GLU A 212 12.29 -23.25 -36.42
CA GLU A 212 13.29 -22.20 -36.63
C GLU A 212 12.96 -20.92 -35.84
N GLU A 213 11.71 -20.77 -35.38
CA GLU A 213 11.23 -19.65 -34.57
C GLU A 213 11.12 -20.05 -33.08
N GLY A 214 11.73 -19.23 -32.21
CA GLY A 214 11.63 -19.34 -30.74
C GLY A 214 12.74 -20.15 -30.08
N ASP A 215 12.96 -19.88 -28.78
CA ASP A 215 14.04 -20.49 -27.98
C ASP A 215 13.63 -21.80 -27.29
N PHE A 216 12.33 -22.15 -27.29
CA PHE A 216 11.78 -23.31 -26.58
C PHE A 216 10.91 -24.19 -27.49
N VAL A 217 10.87 -25.49 -27.16
CA VAL A 217 10.00 -26.46 -27.81
C VAL A 217 9.06 -27.10 -26.80
N ALA A 218 7.79 -27.28 -27.16
CA ALA A 218 6.85 -28.03 -26.34
C ALA A 218 7.21 -29.53 -26.38
N ALA A 219 7.48 -30.12 -25.22
CA ALA A 219 7.76 -31.54 -25.07
C ALA A 219 6.69 -32.20 -24.18
N PRO A 220 6.13 -33.37 -24.56
CA PRO A 220 5.20 -34.08 -23.70
C PRO A 220 5.92 -34.64 -22.48
N VAL A 221 5.26 -34.58 -21.32
CA VAL A 221 5.74 -35.21 -20.09
C VAL A 221 5.55 -36.72 -20.20
N TYR A 222 6.64 -37.48 -20.21
CA TYR A 222 6.60 -38.94 -20.36
C TYR A 222 6.51 -39.70 -19.03
N GLU A 223 7.10 -39.17 -17.96
CA GLU A 223 7.15 -39.79 -16.64
C GLU A 223 7.18 -38.69 -15.57
N ILE A 224 6.41 -38.88 -14.51
CA ILE A 224 6.50 -38.10 -13.26
C ILE A 224 6.77 -39.12 -12.16
N SER A 225 7.85 -38.92 -11.42
CA SER A 225 8.24 -39.79 -10.30
C SER A 225 8.43 -38.96 -9.03
N GLU A 226 7.89 -39.46 -7.93
CA GLU A 226 8.08 -38.88 -6.60
C GLU A 226 9.40 -39.39 -6.01
N GLU A 227 10.31 -38.48 -5.64
CA GLU A 227 11.57 -38.81 -4.98
C GLU A 227 11.60 -38.21 -3.58
N LEU A 228 11.93 -39.02 -2.57
CA LEU A 228 12.13 -38.53 -1.20
C LEU A 228 13.31 -37.55 -1.15
N TYR A 229 13.03 -36.29 -0.82
CA TYR A 229 14.03 -35.25 -0.69
C TYR A 229 14.54 -35.19 0.77
N PRO A 230 15.81 -35.57 1.04
CA PRO A 230 16.31 -35.73 2.40
C PRO A 230 16.79 -34.41 3.04
N HIS A 231 16.69 -33.29 2.33
CA HIS A 231 17.17 -32.00 2.79
C HIS A 231 16.02 -31.16 3.38
N GLU A 232 16.34 -30.35 4.37
CA GLU A 232 15.34 -29.54 5.10
C GLU A 232 14.75 -28.38 4.29
N TRP A 233 15.38 -27.98 3.19
CA TRP A 233 15.08 -26.73 2.49
C TRP A 233 14.92 -26.95 0.99
N GLU A 234 13.84 -26.41 0.44
CA GLU A 234 13.66 -26.18 -0.99
C GLU A 234 14.02 -24.72 -1.31
N TYR A 235 14.64 -24.50 -2.46
CA TYR A 235 15.14 -23.18 -2.87
C TYR A 235 14.35 -22.68 -4.07
N ASP A 236 14.07 -21.38 -4.07
CA ASP A 236 13.45 -20.67 -5.17
C ASP A 236 14.26 -19.40 -5.51
N ILE A 237 14.13 -18.88 -6.73
CA ILE A 237 14.82 -17.68 -7.20
C ILE A 237 13.86 -16.73 -7.91
N SER A 238 13.74 -15.49 -7.43
CA SER A 238 13.08 -14.42 -8.20
C SER A 238 14.06 -13.86 -9.23
N VAL A 239 13.57 -13.62 -10.43
CA VAL A 239 14.34 -13.08 -11.55
C VAL A 239 13.70 -11.80 -12.05
N GLU A 240 14.52 -10.78 -12.31
CA GLU A 240 14.09 -9.48 -12.82
C GLU A 240 13.69 -9.60 -14.30
N SER A 241 12.53 -10.23 -14.54
CA SER A 241 11.88 -10.38 -15.84
C SER A 241 10.39 -10.16 -15.67
N GLU A 242 9.71 -9.64 -16.70
CA GLU A 242 8.27 -9.36 -16.67
C GLU A 242 7.40 -10.60 -16.35
N THR A 243 7.96 -11.81 -16.50
CA THR A 243 7.22 -13.07 -16.37
C THR A 243 7.74 -13.97 -15.25
N GLU A 244 8.75 -13.56 -14.48
CA GLU A 244 9.38 -14.40 -13.43
C GLU A 244 9.77 -15.81 -13.92
N ASN A 245 10.09 -15.92 -15.21
CA ASN A 245 10.45 -17.17 -15.86
C ASN A 245 11.97 -17.36 -15.87
N PHE A 246 12.46 -18.55 -15.56
CA PHE A 246 13.88 -18.87 -15.62
C PHE A 246 14.13 -20.30 -16.11
N VAL A 247 15.31 -20.54 -16.68
CA VAL A 247 15.64 -21.83 -17.27
C VAL A 247 16.39 -22.72 -16.28
N GLY A 248 15.83 -23.91 -16.05
CA GLY A 248 16.47 -24.98 -15.31
C GLY A 248 17.72 -25.52 -16.00
N GLY A 249 18.82 -25.62 -15.26
CA GLY A 249 20.10 -26.13 -15.79
C GLY A 249 20.09 -27.62 -16.20
N LEU A 250 19.06 -28.39 -15.84
CA LEU A 250 18.90 -29.78 -16.28
C LEU A 250 17.85 -29.84 -17.40
N GLY A 251 18.32 -30.01 -18.64
CA GLY A 251 17.42 -30.22 -19.79
C GLY A 251 16.75 -28.97 -20.34
N GLY A 252 17.07 -27.76 -19.84
CA GLY A 252 16.54 -26.51 -20.38
C GLY A 252 15.05 -26.31 -20.11
N ILE A 253 14.53 -26.89 -19.01
CA ILE A 253 13.12 -26.78 -18.63
C ILE A 253 12.83 -25.35 -18.18
N LEU A 254 11.76 -24.76 -18.69
CA LEU A 254 11.28 -23.45 -18.24
C LEU A 254 10.57 -23.59 -16.89
N PHE A 255 11.06 -22.86 -15.89
CA PHE A 255 10.43 -22.68 -14.58
C PHE A 255 9.79 -21.29 -14.50
N HIS A 256 8.81 -21.15 -13.62
CA HIS A 256 8.06 -19.93 -13.40
C HIS A 256 7.73 -19.77 -11.92
N ASN A 257 7.88 -18.56 -11.38
CA ASN A 257 7.37 -18.23 -10.05
C ASN A 257 5.95 -17.68 -10.18
N SER A 258 4.95 -18.46 -9.76
CA SER A 258 3.58 -17.96 -9.70
C SER A 258 3.36 -17.17 -8.41
N PRO A 259 3.09 -15.86 -8.48
CA PRO A 259 2.63 -15.13 -7.30
C PRO A 259 1.25 -15.64 -6.89
N PHE A 260 1.03 -15.79 -5.59
CA PHE A 260 -0.33 -15.91 -5.05
C PHE A 260 -1.05 -14.59 -5.35
N THR A 261 -2.05 -14.63 -6.23
CA THR A 261 -2.79 -13.45 -6.67
C THR A 261 -4.26 -13.57 -6.28
N ASN A 262 -4.76 -12.50 -5.67
CA ASN A 262 -6.18 -12.27 -5.45
C ASN A 262 -6.52 -10.95 -6.14
N ILE A 263 -7.67 -10.92 -6.81
CA ILE A 263 -8.22 -9.70 -7.40
C ILE A 263 -9.59 -9.45 -6.78
N THR A 264 -9.82 -8.22 -6.32
CA THR A 264 -11.15 -7.77 -5.94
C THR A 264 -11.78 -7.13 -7.16
N LEU A 265 -12.96 -7.59 -7.54
CA LEU A 265 -13.72 -7.10 -8.68
C LEU A 265 -14.94 -6.35 -8.18
N ASP A 266 -14.89 -5.03 -8.30
CA ASP A 266 -16.06 -4.19 -8.11
C ASP A 266 -16.97 -4.30 -9.35
N LEU A 267 -18.27 -4.31 -9.10
CA LEU A 267 -19.29 -4.46 -10.12
C LEU A 267 -19.88 -3.12 -10.57
N VAL A 268 -19.68 -2.09 -9.76
CA VAL A 268 -20.05 -0.70 -10.02
C VAL A 268 -18.87 0.18 -9.61
N PRO A 269 -18.67 1.34 -10.26
CA PRO A 269 -17.68 2.31 -9.83
C PRO A 269 -17.90 2.66 -8.34
N PRO A 270 -16.87 2.50 -7.48
CA PRO A 270 -16.98 2.85 -6.06
C PRO A 270 -17.42 4.32 -5.91
N PRO A 271 -18.29 4.67 -4.95
CA PRO A 271 -18.78 6.04 -4.77
C PRO A 271 -17.66 7.08 -4.66
N THR A 272 -16.53 6.69 -4.06
CA THR A 272 -15.33 7.52 -3.86
C THR A 272 -14.54 7.80 -5.13
N LEU A 273 -14.69 6.98 -6.18
CA LEU A 273 -13.99 7.14 -7.46
C LEU A 273 -14.93 7.52 -8.59
N LYS A 274 -16.24 7.26 -8.43
CA LYS A 274 -17.24 7.41 -9.49
C LYS A 274 -17.18 8.78 -10.17
N ASP A 275 -17.01 9.85 -9.41
CA ASP A 275 -17.01 11.21 -9.97
C ASP A 275 -15.60 11.76 -10.22
N GLU A 276 -14.56 10.95 -9.98
CA GLU A 276 -13.17 11.31 -10.24
C GLU A 276 -12.83 11.14 -11.71
N ALA A 277 -12.00 12.04 -12.24
CA ALA A 277 -11.46 11.96 -13.59
C ALA A 277 -10.59 10.70 -13.77
N VAL A 278 -10.77 9.99 -14.90
CA VAL A 278 -9.96 8.80 -15.18
C VAL A 278 -8.52 9.17 -15.51
N VAL A 279 -7.58 8.31 -15.11
CA VAL A 279 -6.15 8.49 -15.39
C VAL A 279 -5.71 7.49 -16.45
N VAL A 280 -5.31 7.98 -17.62
CA VAL A 280 -4.81 7.15 -18.73
C VAL A 280 -3.40 7.57 -19.10
N GLY A 281 -2.45 6.64 -18.98
CA GLY A 281 -1.03 6.92 -19.25
C GLY A 281 -0.40 7.92 -18.27
N GLY A 282 -0.99 8.09 -17.08
CA GLY A 282 -0.55 9.08 -16.08
C GLY A 282 -1.18 10.47 -16.25
N GLU A 283 -2.06 10.67 -17.22
CA GLU A 283 -2.76 11.94 -17.47
C GLU A 283 -4.23 11.82 -17.09
N LEU A 284 -4.76 12.82 -16.39
CA LEU A 284 -6.19 12.99 -16.14
C LEU A 284 -6.92 13.23 -17.46
N LYS A 285 -8.13 12.67 -17.59
CA LYS A 285 -9.03 12.84 -18.73
C LYS A 285 -10.29 13.59 -18.30
N ASP A 286 -11.10 13.99 -19.28
CA ASP A 286 -12.34 14.74 -19.02
C ASP A 286 -13.46 13.81 -18.53
N GLU A 287 -13.40 12.54 -18.91
CA GLU A 287 -14.33 11.48 -18.49
C GLU A 287 -14.08 11.03 -17.03
N THR A 288 -15.15 10.68 -16.33
CA THR A 288 -15.12 10.18 -14.94
C THR A 288 -15.20 8.66 -14.86
N TYR A 289 -14.72 8.02 -13.79
CA TYR A 289 -14.83 6.55 -13.66
C TYR A 289 -16.28 6.05 -13.70
N GLY A 290 -17.24 6.88 -13.29
CA GLY A 290 -18.67 6.60 -13.31
C GLY A 290 -19.23 6.38 -14.71
N GLU A 291 -18.57 6.90 -15.73
CA GLU A 291 -18.96 6.73 -17.14
C GLU A 291 -18.55 5.38 -17.73
N PHE A 292 -17.67 4.62 -17.05
CA PHE A 292 -17.09 3.37 -17.55
C PHE A 292 -17.76 2.09 -17.02
N GLN A 293 -19.06 2.17 -16.65
CA GLN A 293 -19.81 1.00 -16.18
C GLN A 293 -19.88 -0.12 -17.24
N GLU A 294 -19.99 0.25 -18.52
CA GLU A 294 -20.04 -0.73 -19.62
C GLU A 294 -18.72 -1.51 -19.74
N GLU A 295 -17.59 -0.84 -19.60
CA GLU A 295 -16.25 -1.45 -19.61
C GLU A 295 -16.02 -2.34 -18.38
N MET A 296 -16.48 -1.91 -17.20
CA MET A 296 -16.43 -2.74 -15.98
C MET A 296 -17.25 -4.03 -16.15
N ASP A 297 -18.45 -3.92 -16.73
CA ASP A 297 -19.31 -5.07 -17.06
C ASP A 297 -18.65 -5.99 -18.10
N MET A 298 -18.04 -5.41 -19.14
CA MET A 298 -17.29 -6.15 -20.17
C MET A 298 -16.13 -6.94 -19.55
N LEU A 299 -15.35 -6.31 -18.65
CA LEU A 299 -14.22 -6.95 -17.99
C LEU A 299 -14.68 -8.09 -17.09
N ASN A 300 -15.70 -7.85 -16.24
CA ASN A 300 -16.26 -8.89 -15.37
C ASN A 300 -16.79 -10.07 -16.17
N ARG A 301 -17.49 -9.80 -17.27
CA ARG A 301 -17.98 -10.83 -18.20
C ARG A 301 -16.83 -11.64 -18.79
N ALA A 302 -15.86 -10.99 -19.43
CA ALA A 302 -14.74 -11.65 -20.09
C ALA A 302 -13.93 -12.49 -19.10
N PHE A 303 -13.68 -11.94 -17.91
CA PHE A 303 -13.01 -12.65 -16.82
C PHE A 303 -13.77 -13.91 -16.41
N ALA A 304 -15.09 -13.80 -16.17
CA ALA A 304 -15.91 -14.94 -15.79
C ALA A 304 -15.99 -16.01 -16.90
N GLU A 305 -16.11 -15.62 -18.18
CA GLU A 305 -16.12 -16.55 -19.32
C GLU A 305 -14.84 -17.39 -19.37
N VAL A 306 -13.67 -16.76 -19.26
CA VAL A 306 -12.37 -17.46 -19.25
C VAL A 306 -12.23 -18.39 -18.03
N MET A 307 -12.64 -17.92 -16.85
CA MET A 307 -12.57 -18.72 -15.62
C MET A 307 -13.53 -19.92 -15.63
N ILE A 308 -14.66 -19.83 -16.35
CA ILE A 308 -15.61 -20.93 -16.54
C ILE A 308 -15.08 -21.96 -17.56
N GLU A 309 -14.44 -21.49 -18.63
CA GLU A 309 -13.84 -22.35 -19.66
C GLU A 309 -12.77 -23.26 -19.03
N GLY A 310 -11.83 -22.65 -18.29
CA GLY A 310 -10.70 -23.36 -17.69
C GLY A 310 -9.57 -23.63 -18.69
N ASP A 311 -8.66 -24.54 -18.34
CA ASP A 311 -7.59 -24.95 -19.26
C ASP A 311 -8.11 -25.85 -20.39
N ALA A 312 -7.23 -26.28 -21.31
CA ALA A 312 -7.58 -27.15 -22.43
C ALA A 312 -8.19 -28.52 -22.03
N GLN A 313 -8.10 -28.90 -20.75
CA GLN A 313 -8.71 -30.11 -20.17
C GLN A 313 -9.89 -29.76 -19.24
N GLU A 314 -10.39 -28.53 -19.29
CA GLU A 314 -11.41 -27.96 -18.40
C GLU A 314 -11.01 -27.99 -16.92
N ARG A 315 -9.70 -27.91 -16.60
CA ARG A 315 -9.28 -27.66 -15.22
C ARG A 315 -9.56 -26.20 -14.85
N PRO A 316 -9.91 -25.91 -13.58
CA PRO A 316 -10.08 -24.53 -13.14
C PRO A 316 -8.72 -23.80 -13.13
N PHE A 317 -8.75 -22.51 -13.46
CA PHE A 317 -7.67 -21.62 -13.06
C PHE A 317 -7.77 -21.39 -11.55
N THR A 318 -6.73 -21.77 -10.81
CA THR A 318 -6.70 -21.63 -9.34
C THR A 318 -6.37 -20.21 -8.90
N PHE A 319 -5.77 -19.42 -9.78
CA PHE A 319 -5.40 -18.02 -9.59
C PHE A 319 -5.65 -17.21 -10.88
N PRO A 320 -5.90 -15.90 -10.77
CA PRO A 320 -6.13 -15.17 -9.51
C PRO A 320 -7.43 -15.61 -8.85
N ILE A 321 -7.49 -15.51 -7.53
CA ILE A 321 -8.73 -15.72 -6.77
C ILE A 321 -9.59 -14.45 -6.91
N PRO A 322 -10.79 -14.51 -7.50
CA PRO A 322 -11.67 -13.36 -7.56
C PRO A 322 -12.47 -13.21 -6.27
N THR A 323 -12.51 -11.99 -5.76
CA THR A 323 -13.34 -11.57 -4.62
C THR A 323 -14.38 -10.57 -5.11
N TYR A 324 -15.66 -10.84 -4.83
CA TYR A 324 -16.77 -9.95 -5.17
C TYR A 324 -17.37 -9.32 -3.91
N ASN A 325 -17.49 -8.00 -3.92
CA ASN A 325 -18.08 -7.23 -2.83
C ASN A 325 -19.61 -7.27 -2.96
N ILE A 326 -20.30 -7.71 -1.90
CA ILE A 326 -21.76 -7.72 -1.79
C ILE A 326 -22.18 -6.57 -0.89
N SER A 327 -22.48 -5.42 -1.50
CA SER A 327 -22.95 -4.21 -0.82
C SER A 327 -24.49 -4.11 -0.82
N LYS A 328 -25.04 -3.09 -0.15
CA LYS A 328 -26.50 -2.86 -0.07
C LYS A 328 -27.11 -2.50 -1.43
N ASP A 329 -26.33 -1.88 -2.31
CA ASP A 329 -26.67 -1.47 -3.67
C ASP A 329 -26.35 -2.53 -4.73
N PHE A 330 -25.92 -3.74 -4.32
CA PHE A 330 -25.60 -4.83 -5.24
C PHE A 330 -26.79 -5.14 -6.17
N ASN A 331 -26.59 -4.96 -7.47
CA ASN A 331 -27.63 -5.19 -8.47
C ASN A 331 -27.80 -6.69 -8.76
N TRP A 332 -28.63 -7.37 -7.96
CA TRP A 332 -28.94 -8.78 -8.14
C TRP A 332 -29.53 -9.12 -9.51
N ASP A 333 -30.13 -8.17 -10.22
CA ASP A 333 -30.78 -8.44 -11.51
C ASP A 333 -29.88 -8.14 -12.73
N ASN A 334 -28.60 -7.78 -12.51
CA ASN A 334 -27.64 -7.56 -13.59
C ASN A 334 -27.31 -8.89 -14.32
N PRO A 335 -27.58 -9.02 -15.64
CA PRO A 335 -27.33 -10.24 -16.41
C PRO A 335 -25.84 -10.58 -16.55
N VAL A 336 -24.95 -9.60 -16.42
CA VAL A 336 -23.49 -9.82 -16.44
C VAL A 336 -23.06 -10.71 -15.27
N LEU A 337 -23.75 -10.61 -14.13
CA LEU A 337 -23.43 -11.34 -12.91
C LEU A 337 -23.89 -12.79 -12.93
N ASP A 338 -24.76 -13.18 -13.86
CA ASP A 338 -25.19 -14.56 -13.98
C ASP A 338 -24.01 -15.50 -14.30
N LEU A 339 -22.97 -14.99 -14.99
CA LEU A 339 -21.71 -15.71 -15.20
C LEU A 339 -20.89 -15.85 -13.93
N VAL A 340 -20.91 -14.87 -13.01
CA VAL A 340 -20.25 -14.98 -11.70
C VAL A 340 -20.86 -16.10 -10.87
N PHE A 341 -22.19 -16.21 -10.88
CA PHE A 341 -22.89 -17.30 -10.20
C PHE A 341 -22.74 -18.65 -10.91
N GLU A 342 -22.59 -18.66 -12.22
CA GLU A 342 -22.27 -19.87 -13.01
C GLU A 342 -20.85 -20.38 -12.71
N MET A 343 -19.87 -19.48 -12.64
CA MET A 343 -18.50 -19.77 -12.22
C MET A 343 -18.46 -20.34 -10.80
N THR A 344 -19.19 -19.70 -9.88
CA THR A 344 -19.35 -20.20 -8.50
C THR A 344 -20.04 -21.55 -8.46
N ALA A 345 -21.08 -21.76 -9.27
CA ALA A 345 -21.78 -23.05 -9.35
C ALA A 345 -20.88 -24.17 -9.88
N LYS A 346 -20.10 -23.90 -10.94
CA LYS A 346 -19.26 -24.90 -11.62
C LYS A 346 -18.04 -25.29 -10.78
N TYR A 347 -17.27 -24.30 -10.34
CA TYR A 347 -15.98 -24.53 -9.68
C TYR A 347 -15.94 -23.99 -8.24
N GLY A 348 -16.85 -23.08 -7.87
CA GLY A 348 -16.83 -22.43 -6.57
C GLY A 348 -15.63 -21.54 -6.34
N ILE A 349 -15.04 -20.99 -7.42
CA ILE A 349 -13.81 -20.19 -7.39
C ILE A 349 -13.96 -18.91 -6.55
N PRO A 350 -15.02 -18.11 -6.71
CA PRO A 350 -15.09 -16.79 -6.08
C PRO A 350 -15.23 -16.80 -4.56
N TYR A 351 -14.72 -15.72 -3.98
CA TYR A 351 -15.04 -15.27 -2.63
C TYR A 351 -16.12 -14.20 -2.69
N PHE A 352 -16.98 -14.18 -1.69
CA PHE A 352 -17.94 -13.11 -1.48
C PHE A 352 -17.61 -12.40 -0.18
N ALA A 353 -17.37 -11.10 -0.29
CA ALA A 353 -17.18 -10.19 0.84
C ALA A 353 -18.52 -9.53 1.17
N ASN A 354 -19.03 -9.72 2.38
CA ASN A 354 -20.34 -9.24 2.81
C ASN A 354 -20.24 -7.82 3.38
N PHE A 355 -20.72 -6.81 2.68
CA PHE A 355 -20.79 -5.42 3.17
C PHE A 355 -22.21 -5.00 3.57
N ILE A 356 -23.20 -5.91 3.52
CA ILE A 356 -24.59 -5.58 3.88
C ILE A 356 -24.75 -5.49 5.41
N ASN A 357 -24.29 -6.53 6.11
CA ASN A 357 -24.48 -6.70 7.55
C ASN A 357 -23.16 -6.92 8.32
N SER A 358 -22.01 -6.94 7.67
CA SER A 358 -20.74 -7.01 8.42
C SER A 358 -20.32 -5.61 8.87
N ASP A 359 -19.42 -5.54 9.85
CA ASP A 359 -18.77 -4.30 10.27
C ASP A 359 -17.81 -3.72 9.20
N MET A 360 -17.68 -4.35 8.03
CA MET A 360 -16.89 -3.84 6.91
C MET A 360 -17.69 -2.77 6.16
N LYS A 361 -17.11 -1.57 5.98
CA LYS A 361 -17.61 -0.55 5.06
C LYS A 361 -16.65 -0.37 3.89
N PRO A 362 -17.13 -0.27 2.63
CA PRO A 362 -16.27 -0.02 1.47
C PRO A 362 -15.47 1.28 1.60
N GLU A 363 -16.01 2.26 2.34
CA GLU A 363 -15.44 3.59 2.50
C GLU A 363 -14.67 3.80 3.83
N ASP A 364 -14.17 2.73 4.48
CA ASP A 364 -13.54 2.78 5.81
C ASP A 364 -12.22 3.63 5.88
N ALA A 365 -12.41 4.96 5.81
CA ALA A 365 -11.50 6.07 6.08
C ALA A 365 -12.03 6.81 7.30
N MET A 366 -11.20 6.98 8.32
CA MET A 366 -11.59 7.87 9.40
C MET A 366 -11.59 9.33 8.96
N SER A 367 -12.73 9.92 9.26
CA SER A 367 -13.19 11.28 9.16
C SER A 367 -12.37 12.27 10.01
N MET A 368 -11.97 13.39 9.39
CA MET A 368 -10.97 14.35 9.88
C MET A 368 -11.64 15.72 10.00
N CYS A 369 -11.72 16.32 11.20
CA CYS A 369 -12.68 17.42 11.41
C CYS A 369 -12.14 18.67 12.12
N LEU A 370 -12.78 19.80 11.83
CA LEU A 370 -12.68 21.09 12.51
C LEU A 370 -13.55 21.15 13.77
N TYR A 371 -13.11 21.95 14.75
CA TYR A 371 -13.92 22.23 15.93
C TYR A 371 -15.17 23.06 15.57
N ARG A 372 -16.30 22.83 16.25
CA ARG A 372 -17.60 23.43 15.92
C ARG A 372 -17.62 24.95 15.72
N ASP A 373 -16.80 25.67 16.47
CA ASP A 373 -16.73 27.13 16.46
C ASP A 373 -15.70 27.68 15.46
N GLU A 374 -15.07 26.83 14.66
CA GLU A 374 -14.27 27.28 13.52
C GLU A 374 -15.21 27.82 12.45
N GLU A 375 -14.79 28.88 11.76
CA GLU A 375 -15.65 29.61 10.86
C GLU A 375 -15.17 29.51 9.43
N ILE A 376 -16.12 29.40 8.52
CA ILE A 376 -15.86 29.24 7.09
C ILE A 376 -16.68 30.28 6.31
N LEU A 377 -16.19 30.58 5.12
CA LEU A 377 -16.95 31.37 4.14
C LEU A 377 -17.71 30.42 3.23
N ILE A 378 -19.03 30.57 3.21
CA ILE A 378 -19.92 29.85 2.31
C ILE A 378 -20.51 30.82 1.28
N ARG A 379 -20.82 30.32 0.09
CA ARG A 379 -21.62 31.03 -0.91
C ARG A 379 -22.87 30.22 -1.17
N ARG A 380 -24.03 30.81 -0.87
CA ARG A 380 -25.35 30.19 -1.07
C ARG A 380 -26.21 31.11 -1.91
N HIS A 381 -26.74 30.62 -3.03
CA HIS A 381 -27.52 31.42 -3.98
C HIS A 381 -26.79 32.71 -4.41
N GLY A 382 -25.48 32.63 -4.63
CA GLY A 382 -24.63 33.76 -5.01
C GLY A 382 -24.38 34.81 -3.91
N ARG A 383 -24.75 34.53 -2.65
CA ARG A 383 -24.47 35.40 -1.51
C ARG A 383 -23.45 34.76 -0.58
N ILE A 384 -22.44 35.53 -0.23
CA ILE A 384 -21.38 35.14 0.71
C ILE A 384 -21.91 35.26 2.13
N GLN A 385 -21.79 34.21 2.92
CA GLN A 385 -22.15 34.18 4.34
C GLN A 385 -20.96 33.65 5.14
N ARG A 386 -20.80 34.17 6.36
CA ARG A 386 -19.84 33.65 7.33
C ARG A 386 -20.61 32.91 8.42
N LEU A 387 -20.34 31.63 8.53
CA LEU A 387 -20.94 30.77 9.56
C LEU A 387 -19.83 30.02 10.28
N THR A 388 -20.09 29.65 11.53
CA THR A 388 -19.32 28.54 12.11
C THR A 388 -19.62 27.27 11.32
N ILE A 389 -18.67 26.36 11.22
CA ILE A 389 -18.86 25.08 10.53
C ILE A 389 -19.99 24.28 11.21
N GLY A 390 -20.14 24.39 12.54
CA GLY A 390 -21.26 23.79 13.25
C GLY A 390 -22.61 24.41 12.86
N GLU A 391 -22.73 25.74 12.80
CA GLU A 391 -23.97 26.40 12.34
C GLU A 391 -24.30 26.05 10.89
N PHE A 392 -23.28 25.95 10.03
CA PHE A 392 -23.45 25.55 8.64
C PHE A 392 -24.01 24.13 8.56
N VAL A 393 -23.32 23.16 9.15
CA VAL A 393 -23.66 21.74 9.02
C VAL A 393 -24.98 21.41 9.70
N GLU A 394 -25.22 21.90 10.92
CA GLU A 394 -26.49 21.69 11.63
C GLU A 394 -27.66 22.48 10.99
N GLY A 395 -27.36 23.63 10.36
CA GLY A 395 -28.34 24.45 9.66
C GLY A 395 -28.86 23.87 8.33
N LEU A 396 -28.22 22.82 7.80
CA LEU A 396 -28.68 22.13 6.59
C LEU A 396 -29.95 21.31 6.84
N GLY A 397 -30.19 20.89 8.09
CA GLY A 397 -31.27 19.95 8.42
C GLY A 397 -31.12 18.60 7.72
N ALA A 398 -29.89 18.21 7.40
CA ALA A 398 -29.59 16.98 6.69
C ALA A 398 -29.67 15.76 7.63
N GLU A 399 -30.08 14.61 7.08
CA GLU A 399 -30.04 13.35 7.81
C GLU A 399 -28.64 12.74 7.69
N PHE A 400 -27.97 12.57 8.83
CA PHE A 400 -26.64 11.97 8.90
C PHE A 400 -26.75 10.46 9.00
N ASP A 401 -25.90 9.75 8.25
CA ASP A 401 -25.76 8.31 8.36
C ASP A 401 -25.00 7.88 9.62
N ASP A 402 -24.80 6.56 9.79
CA ASP A 402 -24.09 5.98 10.94
C ASP A 402 -22.60 6.38 11.01
N GLU A 403 -22.04 6.92 9.93
CA GLU A 403 -20.66 7.43 9.86
C GLU A 403 -20.57 8.94 10.12
N GLY A 404 -21.74 9.58 10.24
CA GLY A 404 -21.85 11.01 10.44
C GLY A 404 -21.79 11.82 9.14
N TRP A 405 -21.93 11.20 7.96
CA TRP A 405 -21.98 11.92 6.69
C TRP A 405 -23.42 12.28 6.29
N ALA A 406 -23.58 13.41 5.61
CA ALA A 406 -24.84 13.79 4.97
C ALA A 406 -24.60 14.48 3.61
N GLU A 407 -25.41 14.12 2.61
CA GLU A 407 -25.37 14.71 1.26
C GLU A 407 -25.90 16.14 1.24
N VAL A 408 -25.21 17.03 0.51
CA VAL A 408 -25.61 18.43 0.34
C VAL A 408 -26.27 18.61 -1.02
N ASN A 409 -27.59 18.43 -1.07
CA ASN A 409 -28.39 18.64 -2.29
C ASN A 409 -28.77 20.11 -2.55
N GLN A 410 -27.89 21.05 -2.18
CA GLN A 410 -28.15 22.49 -2.27
C GLN A 410 -26.98 23.19 -2.96
N ASP A 411 -27.26 24.25 -3.73
CA ASP A 411 -26.26 25.09 -4.39
C ASP A 411 -25.49 25.93 -3.34
N ILE A 412 -24.52 25.27 -2.71
CA ILE A 412 -23.68 25.79 -1.64
C ILE A 412 -22.22 25.49 -1.98
N GLU A 413 -21.40 26.53 -1.92
CA GLU A 413 -19.97 26.45 -2.15
C GLU A 413 -19.21 26.97 -0.92
N VAL A 414 -17.98 26.52 -0.72
CA VAL A 414 -17.05 27.10 0.26
C VAL A 414 -15.88 27.77 -0.45
N LEU A 415 -15.24 28.70 0.24
CA LEU A 415 -14.02 29.32 -0.27
C LEU A 415 -12.85 28.33 -0.19
N GLY A 416 -12.40 27.88 -1.36
CA GLY A 416 -11.34 26.91 -1.57
C GLY A 416 -10.00 27.49 -2.01
N LEU A 417 -8.99 26.62 -2.10
CA LEU A 417 -7.70 26.91 -2.73
C LEU A 417 -7.36 25.85 -3.77
N ASN A 418 -7.08 26.27 -5.01
CA ASN A 418 -6.53 25.36 -6.01
C ASN A 418 -5.09 24.97 -5.66
N GLY A 419 -4.82 23.68 -5.42
CA GLY A 419 -3.52 23.19 -4.94
C GLY A 419 -2.37 23.34 -5.95
N SER A 420 -2.69 23.44 -7.24
CA SER A 420 -1.68 23.59 -8.31
C SER A 420 -1.30 25.05 -8.57
N SER A 421 -2.29 25.95 -8.54
CA SER A 421 -2.10 27.38 -8.87
C SER A 421 -1.99 28.30 -7.65
N TYR A 422 -2.35 27.80 -6.46
CA TYR A 422 -2.52 28.57 -5.22
C TYR A 422 -3.39 29.82 -5.39
N ARG A 423 -4.43 29.70 -6.23
CA ARG A 423 -5.49 30.69 -6.38
C ARG A 423 -6.74 30.29 -5.61
N THR A 424 -7.44 31.28 -5.08
CA THR A 424 -8.68 31.04 -4.33
C THR A 424 -9.88 30.96 -5.27
N GLU A 425 -10.81 30.05 -5.00
CA GLU A 425 -12.01 29.84 -5.82
C GLU A 425 -13.20 29.35 -4.99
N TRP A 426 -14.41 29.50 -5.50
CA TRP A 426 -15.61 28.92 -4.88
C TRP A 426 -15.77 27.48 -5.35
N ILE A 427 -15.84 26.56 -4.39
CA ILE A 427 -15.90 25.13 -4.65
C ILE A 427 -17.20 24.56 -4.10
N PRO A 428 -18.01 23.84 -4.90
CA PRO A 428 -19.23 23.21 -4.42
C PRO A 428 -18.96 22.18 -3.31
N VAL A 429 -19.86 22.17 -2.32
CA VAL A 429 -19.85 21.20 -1.22
C VAL A 429 -20.68 19.99 -1.64
N ARG A 430 -20.06 18.81 -1.62
CA ARG A 430 -20.69 17.53 -1.94
C ARG A 430 -21.39 16.92 -0.72
N ARG A 431 -20.63 16.71 0.37
CA ARG A 431 -21.12 16.14 1.63
C ARG A 431 -20.64 16.95 2.81
N VAL A 432 -21.30 16.80 3.95
CA VAL A 432 -20.87 17.32 5.25
C VAL A 432 -20.74 16.18 6.24
N LEU A 433 -19.83 16.35 7.19
CA LEU A 433 -19.50 15.35 8.20
C LEU A 433 -19.74 15.88 9.60
N ARG A 434 -20.19 15.00 10.49
CA ARG A 434 -20.37 15.25 11.93
C ARG A 434 -19.88 14.06 12.75
N VAL A 435 -18.83 14.26 13.55
CA VAL A 435 -18.26 13.24 14.43
C VAL A 435 -18.07 13.78 15.85
N MET A 436 -18.01 12.90 16.85
CA MET A 436 -17.79 13.29 18.25
C MET A 436 -16.32 13.12 18.64
N GLU A 437 -15.70 14.16 19.20
CA GLU A 437 -14.31 14.14 19.67
C GLU A 437 -14.21 14.68 21.11
N ASP A 438 -13.25 14.15 21.87
CA ASP A 438 -13.00 14.49 23.28
C ASP A 438 -11.82 15.46 23.48
N ARG A 439 -11.14 15.85 22.40
CA ARG A 439 -10.02 16.79 22.42
C ARG A 439 -9.77 17.44 21.07
N TYR A 440 -9.13 18.60 21.07
CA TYR A 440 -8.62 19.26 19.86
C TYR A 440 -7.18 19.74 20.02
N LEU A 441 -6.51 19.95 18.89
CA LEU A 441 -5.25 20.67 18.78
C LEU A 441 -5.53 22.12 18.38
N LYS A 442 -5.04 23.05 19.18
CA LYS A 442 -5.01 24.48 18.89
C LYS A 442 -3.66 24.83 18.28
N ILE A 443 -3.67 25.12 16.99
CA ILE A 443 -2.46 25.44 16.22
C ILE A 443 -2.41 26.95 16.03
N THR A 444 -1.33 27.57 16.52
CA THR A 444 -1.06 29.00 16.36
C THR A 444 0.09 29.20 15.38
N THR A 445 -0.04 30.14 14.46
CA THR A 445 0.98 30.48 13.46
C THR A 445 1.77 31.74 13.83
N GLU A 446 2.88 32.03 13.14
CA GLU A 446 3.74 33.20 13.43
C GLU A 446 3.05 34.55 13.16
N ASP A 447 2.06 34.58 12.25
CA ASP A 447 1.14 35.70 12.03
C ASP A 447 0.06 35.81 13.11
N GLY A 448 0.09 34.92 14.12
CA GLY A 448 -0.76 34.93 15.31
C GLY A 448 -2.19 34.47 15.08
N LYS A 449 -2.48 33.91 13.91
CA LYS A 449 -3.74 33.23 13.60
C LYS A 449 -3.80 31.88 14.30
N VAL A 450 -5.02 31.42 14.55
CA VAL A 450 -5.28 30.17 15.28
C VAL A 450 -6.29 29.33 14.52
N ILE A 451 -6.06 28.02 14.46
CA ILE A 451 -7.03 27.04 14.00
C ILE A 451 -7.20 25.94 15.06
N ARG A 452 -8.43 25.48 15.29
CA ARG A 452 -8.76 24.39 16.22
C ARG A 452 -9.25 23.18 15.45
N VAL A 453 -8.49 22.09 15.51
CA VAL A 453 -8.75 20.90 14.70
C VAL A 453 -8.64 19.63 15.54
N SER A 454 -9.33 18.57 15.16
CA SER A 454 -9.12 17.24 15.76
C SER A 454 -7.66 16.79 15.57
N PRO A 455 -7.08 15.95 16.46
CA PRO A 455 -5.72 15.45 16.28
C PRO A 455 -5.49 14.71 14.95
N ASN A 456 -6.55 14.17 14.38
CA ASN A 456 -6.52 13.45 13.10
C ASN A 456 -6.84 14.37 11.90
N HIS A 457 -7.09 15.67 12.08
CA HIS A 457 -7.35 16.59 10.95
C HIS A 457 -6.15 16.70 10.01
N VAL A 458 -6.35 16.73 8.68
CA VAL A 458 -5.24 16.94 7.72
C VAL A 458 -4.96 18.43 7.55
N LEU A 459 -3.71 18.78 7.77
CA LEU A 459 -3.14 20.08 7.47
C LEU A 459 -2.42 20.03 6.12
N ALA A 460 -2.57 21.11 5.37
CA ALA A 460 -1.76 21.37 4.19
C ALA A 460 -0.41 21.99 4.62
N VAL A 461 0.64 21.18 4.64
CA VAL A 461 1.99 21.59 5.07
C VAL A 461 2.89 21.76 3.87
N LEU A 462 3.51 22.93 3.73
CA LEU A 462 4.42 23.22 2.63
C LEU A 462 5.85 22.73 2.95
N THR A 463 6.37 21.83 2.11
CA THR A 463 7.71 21.24 2.23
C THR A 463 8.55 21.52 0.97
N PRO A 464 9.87 21.20 0.97
CA PRO A 464 10.69 21.29 -0.23
C PRO A 464 10.16 20.50 -1.44
N ASP A 465 9.37 19.47 -1.20
CA ASP A 465 8.80 18.60 -2.24
C ASP A 465 7.40 19.06 -2.70
N GLY A 466 6.88 20.16 -2.13
CA GLY A 466 5.57 20.73 -2.44
C GLY A 466 4.62 20.75 -1.25
N LEU A 467 3.33 20.91 -1.53
CA LEU A 467 2.27 20.86 -0.51
C LEU A 467 1.98 19.39 -0.15
N VAL A 468 2.23 19.01 1.10
CA VAL A 468 1.98 17.66 1.61
C VAL A 468 0.83 17.67 2.60
N GLN A 469 0.06 16.58 2.59
CA GLN A 469 -0.97 16.32 3.59
C GLN A 469 -0.31 15.73 4.85
N MET A 470 -0.58 16.33 6.01
CA MET A 470 -0.03 15.90 7.30
C MET A 470 -1.11 15.92 8.37
N LEU A 471 -1.20 14.89 9.21
CA LEU A 471 -2.15 14.93 10.32
C LEU A 471 -1.73 15.99 11.34
N ALA A 472 -2.72 16.64 11.96
CA ALA A 472 -2.49 17.71 12.92
C ALA A 472 -1.63 17.26 14.10
N LYS A 473 -1.81 16.01 14.57
CA LYS A 473 -0.96 15.41 15.63
C LYS A 473 0.50 15.20 15.23
N ASP A 474 0.78 15.08 13.94
CA ASP A 474 2.13 14.87 13.39
C ASP A 474 2.82 16.21 13.07
N ALA A 475 2.07 17.32 13.10
CA ALA A 475 2.58 18.66 12.88
C ALA A 475 3.51 19.12 14.01
N LYS A 476 4.53 19.90 13.66
CA LYS A 476 5.55 20.40 14.59
C LYS A 476 5.70 21.91 14.47
N VAL A 477 6.08 22.55 15.58
CA VAL A 477 6.51 23.95 15.58
C VAL A 477 7.63 24.13 14.55
N GLY A 478 7.46 25.14 13.68
CA GLY A 478 8.35 25.43 12.56
C GLY A 478 7.91 24.87 11.21
N HIS A 479 6.94 23.94 11.15
CA HIS A 479 6.33 23.54 9.87
C HIS A 479 5.64 24.73 9.19
N TYR A 480 5.65 24.77 7.86
CA TYR A 480 5.10 25.85 7.06
C TYR A 480 3.67 25.51 6.63
N VAL A 481 2.75 26.45 6.80
CA VAL A 481 1.35 26.36 6.36
C VAL A 481 0.98 27.57 5.52
N LEU A 482 -0.12 27.47 4.77
CA LEU A 482 -0.59 28.53 3.88
C LEU A 482 -1.65 29.39 4.56
N SER A 483 -1.65 30.69 4.25
CA SER A 483 -2.57 31.68 4.77
C SER A 483 -2.99 32.64 3.65
N MET A 484 -4.24 33.08 3.64
CA MET A 484 -4.83 33.89 2.57
C MET A 484 -4.18 35.27 2.49
N LYS A 485 -3.67 35.61 1.29
CA LYS A 485 -3.03 36.88 0.96
C LYS A 485 -3.97 37.84 0.26
N ARG A 486 -4.73 37.36 -0.73
CA ARG A 486 -5.67 38.16 -1.52
C ARG A 486 -6.73 37.28 -2.15
N SER A 487 -7.99 37.68 -2.02
CA SER A 487 -9.13 37.03 -2.68
C SER A 487 -10.14 38.05 -3.18
N SER A 488 -9.66 39.12 -3.83
CA SER A 488 -10.55 40.18 -4.32
C SER A 488 -11.41 39.71 -5.49
N ASP A 489 -10.91 38.74 -6.24
CA ASP A 489 -11.48 38.32 -7.53
C ASP A 489 -12.72 37.44 -7.35
N ILE A 490 -12.93 36.90 -6.14
CA ILE A 490 -14.11 36.12 -5.75
C ILE A 490 -15.26 37.00 -5.22
N LEU A 491 -15.02 38.29 -5.00
CA LEU A 491 -16.01 39.23 -4.47
C LEU A 491 -16.94 39.72 -5.60
N PRO A 492 -18.22 39.98 -5.30
CA PRO A 492 -19.17 40.43 -6.30
C PRO A 492 -18.98 41.93 -6.63
N ASN A 493 -19.26 42.31 -7.89
CA ASN A 493 -19.07 43.69 -8.38
C ASN A 493 -20.26 44.64 -8.15
N GLY A 494 -21.37 44.18 -7.58
CA GLY A 494 -22.59 44.99 -7.38
C GLY A 494 -22.72 45.58 -5.98
N TYR A 495 -23.21 46.83 -5.89
CA TYR A 495 -23.57 47.47 -4.62
C TYR A 495 -24.75 46.78 -3.92
N ARG A 496 -24.82 46.90 -2.59
CA ARG A 496 -25.87 46.27 -1.76
C ARG A 496 -26.88 47.29 -1.26
N ASP A 497 -28.14 46.87 -1.16
CA ASP A 497 -29.18 47.64 -0.50
C ASP A 497 -29.21 47.34 1.00
N LEU A 498 -29.27 48.40 1.80
CA LEU A 498 -29.36 48.39 3.25
C LEU A 498 -30.65 49.12 3.65
N ASP A 499 -31.79 48.44 3.55
CA ASP A 499 -33.09 48.98 3.97
C ASP A 499 -33.43 50.29 3.22
N GLY A 500 -33.24 50.27 1.90
CA GLY A 500 -33.44 51.40 0.99
C GLY A 500 -32.26 52.37 0.89
N LEU A 501 -31.10 52.03 1.47
CA LEU A 501 -29.84 52.76 1.32
C LEU A 501 -28.86 51.96 0.48
N VAL A 502 -28.36 52.53 -0.61
CA VAL A 502 -27.30 51.89 -1.40
C VAL A 502 -25.97 52.01 -0.67
N LEU A 503 -25.35 50.88 -0.36
CA LEU A 503 -24.00 50.75 0.18
C LEU A 503 -22.98 50.94 -0.94
N ASP A 504 -22.69 52.22 -1.21
CA ASP A 504 -21.60 52.70 -2.07
C ASP A 504 -20.40 53.15 -1.20
N GLU A 505 -19.34 53.61 -1.85
CA GLU A 505 -18.11 54.04 -1.17
C GLU A 505 -18.38 55.17 -0.17
N ASP A 506 -19.23 56.14 -0.49
CA ASP A 506 -19.56 57.24 0.43
C ASP A 506 -20.25 56.75 1.70
N LEU A 507 -21.23 55.85 1.57
CA LEU A 507 -21.88 55.25 2.73
C LEU A 507 -20.91 54.38 3.53
N ALA A 508 -20.06 53.60 2.85
CA ALA A 508 -19.04 52.79 3.48
C ALA A 508 -18.06 53.62 4.33
N LYS A 509 -17.63 54.80 3.86
CA LYS A 509 -16.77 55.73 4.63
C LYS A 509 -17.43 56.18 5.94
N ILE A 510 -18.69 56.59 5.86
CA ILE A 510 -19.47 57.03 7.03
C ILE A 510 -19.60 55.86 8.03
N LEU A 511 -19.90 54.66 7.52
CA LEU A 511 -20.08 53.47 8.35
C LEU A 511 -18.77 52.98 8.96
N GLY A 512 -17.65 53.04 8.22
CA GLY A 512 -16.32 52.70 8.72
C GLY A 512 -15.97 53.55 9.94
N TYR A 513 -16.08 54.87 9.80
CA TYR A 513 -15.82 55.78 10.92
C TYR A 513 -16.83 55.60 12.07
N PHE A 514 -18.11 55.37 11.75
CA PHE A 514 -19.13 55.14 12.77
C PHE A 514 -18.87 53.85 13.57
N THR A 515 -18.47 52.77 12.92
CA THR A 515 -18.15 51.51 13.60
C THR A 515 -16.91 51.66 14.49
N ALA A 516 -15.95 52.47 14.07
CA ALA A 516 -14.75 52.80 14.85
C ALA A 516 -15.06 53.65 16.10
N ASP A 517 -15.61 54.86 15.94
CA ASP A 517 -15.79 55.81 17.05
C ASP A 517 -17.16 56.51 17.09
N GLY A 518 -18.18 55.80 16.62
CA GLY A 518 -19.58 56.23 16.64
C GLY A 518 -20.42 55.59 17.75
N ASN A 519 -21.53 56.24 18.08
CA ASN A 519 -22.55 55.74 19.00
C ASN A 519 -23.96 56.09 18.50
N TYR A 520 -24.92 55.21 18.77
CA TYR A 520 -26.33 55.52 18.57
C TYR A 520 -26.86 56.38 19.72
N LEU A 521 -27.66 57.39 19.38
CA LEU A 521 -28.43 58.16 20.35
C LEU A 521 -29.76 57.44 20.57
N PHE A 522 -30.00 56.91 21.76
CA PHE A 522 -31.25 56.23 22.08
C PHE A 522 -32.28 57.19 22.72
N ARG A 523 -33.57 56.89 22.53
CA ARG A 523 -34.67 57.48 23.32
C ARG A 523 -35.03 56.60 24.52
N ASP A 524 -34.81 55.29 24.36
CA ASP A 524 -35.06 54.15 25.23
C ASP A 524 -34.22 52.98 24.68
N ASP A 525 -33.95 51.93 25.47
CA ASP A 525 -32.88 50.92 25.24
C ASP A 525 -32.87 50.24 23.86
N HIS A 526 -33.95 50.32 23.08
CA HIS A 526 -34.12 49.61 21.80
C HIS A 526 -34.37 50.52 20.60
N ASN A 527 -34.50 51.85 20.78
CA ASN A 527 -34.96 52.76 19.73
C ASN A 527 -33.96 53.89 19.46
N PRO A 528 -33.11 53.76 18.42
CA PRO A 528 -32.19 54.82 18.05
C PRO A 528 -32.95 56.00 17.41
N ARG A 529 -32.62 57.21 17.83
CA ARG A 529 -33.17 58.49 17.35
C ARG A 529 -32.18 59.32 16.54
N GLY A 530 -30.91 58.93 16.54
CA GLY A 530 -29.84 59.63 15.84
C GLY A 530 -28.49 58.95 15.99
N LEU A 531 -27.45 59.56 15.42
CA LEU A 531 -26.07 59.10 15.43
C LEU A 531 -25.18 60.15 16.12
N GLN A 532 -24.12 59.69 16.77
CA GLN A 532 -23.07 60.52 17.35
C GLN A 532 -21.72 59.98 16.85
N PHE A 533 -20.87 60.87 16.35
CA PHE A 533 -19.47 60.58 16.01
C PHE A 533 -18.56 61.34 16.97
N SER A 534 -17.44 60.75 17.36
CA SER A 534 -16.47 61.34 18.28
C SER A 534 -15.12 61.55 17.56
N PHE A 535 -14.44 62.66 17.86
CA PHE A 535 -13.18 63.04 17.20
C PHE A 535 -12.17 63.64 18.19
N ASN A 536 -10.89 63.32 18.04
CA ASN A 536 -9.79 63.75 18.93
C ASN A 536 -9.06 65.03 18.48
N SER A 537 -9.78 66.01 17.91
CA SER A 537 -9.35 67.38 17.55
C SER A 537 -8.78 67.67 16.15
N ASP A 538 -8.79 66.71 15.21
CA ASP A 538 -8.46 67.00 13.80
C ASP A 538 -9.63 67.67 13.06
N SER A 539 -9.48 68.96 12.74
CA SER A 539 -10.49 69.74 11.99
C SER A 539 -10.82 69.18 10.61
N ARG A 540 -9.94 68.39 9.97
CA ARG A 540 -10.15 67.89 8.61
C ARG A 540 -11.11 66.70 8.57
N GLU A 541 -10.96 65.75 9.48
CA GLU A 541 -11.83 64.57 9.55
C GLU A 541 -13.27 64.95 9.93
N ILE A 542 -13.40 65.92 10.83
CA ILE A 542 -14.70 66.47 11.25
C ILE A 542 -15.43 67.08 10.05
N GLU A 543 -14.74 67.90 9.24
CA GLU A 543 -15.34 68.51 8.05
C GLU A 543 -15.68 67.45 7.00
N GLU A 544 -14.78 66.50 6.76
CA GLU A 544 -14.96 65.43 5.79
C GLU A 544 -16.20 64.57 6.09
N ILE A 545 -16.36 64.11 7.34
CA ILE A 545 -17.53 63.32 7.76
C ILE A 545 -18.81 64.17 7.73
N ARG A 546 -18.74 65.44 8.12
CA ARG A 546 -19.88 66.36 8.04
C ARG A 546 -20.36 66.51 6.60
N GLU A 547 -19.46 66.88 5.68
CA GLU A 547 -19.78 67.07 4.27
C GLU A 547 -20.36 65.80 3.66
N LEU A 548 -19.81 64.62 3.99
CA LEU A 548 -20.34 63.33 3.56
C LEU A 548 -21.77 63.10 4.05
N LEU A 549 -22.05 63.34 5.33
CA LEU A 549 -23.38 63.19 5.91
C LEU A 549 -24.41 64.14 5.28
N GLU A 550 -24.04 65.42 5.13
CA GLU A 550 -24.91 66.45 4.56
C GLU A 550 -25.18 66.20 3.08
N ARG A 551 -24.14 65.89 2.30
CA ARG A 551 -24.25 65.60 0.86
C ARG A 551 -25.07 64.34 0.59
N ARG A 552 -24.80 63.26 1.34
CA ARG A 552 -25.43 61.95 1.08
C ARG A 552 -26.86 61.89 1.54
N PHE A 553 -27.17 62.47 2.71
CA PHE A 553 -28.46 62.29 3.35
C PHE A 553 -29.30 63.58 3.48
N GLY A 554 -28.76 64.74 3.14
CA GLY A 554 -29.44 66.03 3.31
C GLY A 554 -29.78 66.33 4.78
N VAL A 555 -29.02 65.77 5.72
CA VAL A 555 -29.25 65.93 7.17
C VAL A 555 -28.50 67.14 7.70
N THR A 556 -29.06 67.80 8.72
CA THR A 556 -28.31 68.83 9.46
C THR A 556 -27.45 68.18 10.53
N VAL A 557 -26.15 68.45 10.50
CA VAL A 557 -25.19 67.94 11.50
C VAL A 557 -24.96 69.00 12.58
N LYS A 558 -25.08 68.62 13.86
CA LYS A 558 -24.79 69.51 14.99
C LYS A 558 -23.44 69.18 15.60
N GLU A 559 -22.52 70.14 15.55
CA GLU A 559 -21.22 70.02 16.21
C GLU A 559 -21.29 70.50 17.67
N LYS A 560 -20.62 69.79 18.58
CA LYS A 560 -20.41 70.21 19.97
C LYS A 560 -19.02 69.80 20.43
N GLN A 561 -18.27 70.75 20.97
CA GLN A 561 -16.99 70.48 21.64
C GLN A 561 -17.22 70.18 23.12
N ASP A 562 -16.59 69.13 23.66
CA ASP A 562 -16.41 68.95 25.11
C ASP A 562 -15.03 69.50 25.53
N PRO A 563 -14.99 70.69 26.17
CA PRO A 563 -13.73 71.35 26.50
C PRO A 563 -12.89 70.61 27.55
N ARG A 564 -13.44 69.60 28.25
CA ARG A 564 -12.70 68.82 29.27
C ARG A 564 -11.72 67.82 28.68
N TYR A 565 -12.02 67.30 27.50
CA TYR A 565 -11.26 66.22 26.85
C TYR A 565 -10.71 66.63 25.47
N ASN A 566 -10.98 67.87 25.04
CA ASN A 566 -10.68 68.36 23.69
C ASN A 566 -11.27 67.47 22.58
N THR A 567 -12.42 66.85 22.86
CA THR A 567 -13.13 65.95 21.95
C THR A 567 -14.26 66.72 21.26
N TYR A 568 -14.41 66.51 19.96
CA TYR A 568 -15.49 67.06 19.16
C TYR A 568 -16.51 65.98 18.86
N TYR A 569 -17.80 66.35 18.93
CA TYR A 569 -18.90 65.45 18.64
C TYR A 569 -19.75 65.99 17.50
N LEU A 570 -20.03 65.13 16.52
CA LEU A 570 -21.03 65.39 15.48
C LEU A 570 -22.30 64.61 15.80
N TYR A 571 -23.41 65.32 16.02
CA TYR A 571 -24.72 64.74 16.28
C TYR A 571 -25.60 64.85 15.04
N VAL A 572 -26.13 63.71 14.58
CA VAL A 572 -27.10 63.61 13.50
C VAL A 572 -28.44 63.16 14.08
N TYR A 573 -29.38 64.08 14.24
CA TYR A 573 -30.72 63.79 14.77
C TYR A 573 -31.68 63.36 13.66
N ASN A 574 -31.40 62.22 13.03
CA ASN A 574 -32.28 61.61 12.03
C ASN A 574 -32.69 60.20 12.46
N THR A 575 -33.96 60.06 12.89
CA THR A 575 -34.51 58.80 13.41
C THR A 575 -34.69 57.73 12.32
N ASP A 576 -35.05 58.12 11.09
CA ASP A 576 -35.21 57.16 9.99
C ASP A 576 -33.86 56.55 9.61
N LEU A 577 -32.85 57.39 9.40
CA LEU A 577 -31.49 56.97 9.09
C LEU A 577 -30.90 56.07 10.18
N ALA A 578 -30.99 56.50 11.45
CA ALA A 578 -30.44 55.73 12.56
C ALA A 578 -31.10 54.35 12.71
N ARG A 579 -32.42 54.24 12.47
CA ARG A 579 -33.14 52.96 12.52
C ARG A 579 -32.77 52.04 11.36
N LYS A 580 -32.64 52.58 10.14
CA LYS A 580 -32.20 51.81 8.96
C LYS A 580 -30.82 51.19 9.19
N LEU A 581 -29.85 51.99 9.63
CA LEU A 581 -28.49 51.51 9.90
C LEU A 581 -28.43 50.50 11.06
N TYR A 582 -29.21 50.73 12.12
CA TYR A 582 -29.29 49.81 13.24
C TYR A 582 -29.90 48.45 12.85
N ARG A 583 -30.95 48.45 12.03
CA ARG A 583 -31.55 47.23 11.45
C ARG A 583 -30.62 46.52 10.46
N ALA A 584 -29.84 47.29 9.71
CA ALA A 584 -28.81 46.76 8.81
C ALA A 584 -27.62 46.12 9.53
N GLY A 585 -27.54 46.21 10.86
CA GLY A 585 -26.54 45.51 11.67
C GLY A 585 -25.25 46.28 11.93
N PHE A 586 -25.14 47.55 11.52
CA PHE A 586 -23.96 48.36 11.81
C PHE A 586 -23.96 48.78 13.28
N ARG A 587 -23.17 48.06 14.09
CA ARG A 587 -23.00 48.24 15.53
C ARG A 587 -21.53 48.46 15.86
N LYS A 588 -21.24 49.04 17.03
CA LYS A 588 -19.87 49.23 17.54
C LYS A 588 -19.19 47.91 17.95
N TYR A 589 -19.97 46.89 18.30
CA TYR A 589 -19.49 45.59 18.77
C TYR A 589 -20.26 44.46 18.08
N GLY A 590 -19.62 43.29 17.95
CA GLY A 590 -20.17 42.12 17.29
C GLY A 590 -19.85 42.07 15.80
N ARG A 591 -20.57 41.21 15.08
CA ARG A 591 -20.31 40.92 13.67
C ARG A 591 -20.62 42.10 12.75
N LEU A 592 -19.78 42.29 11.74
CA LEU A 592 -20.05 43.18 10.63
C LEU A 592 -21.15 42.61 9.74
N PRO A 593 -22.01 43.45 9.12
CA PRO A 593 -23.09 42.98 8.27
C PRO A 593 -22.61 42.19 7.05
N GLU A 594 -23.31 41.11 6.69
CA GLU A 594 -23.05 40.30 5.47
C GLU A 594 -22.99 41.16 4.20
N ALA A 595 -23.70 42.30 4.18
CA ALA A 595 -23.70 43.23 3.07
C ALA A 595 -22.26 43.71 2.73
N LEU A 596 -21.37 43.89 3.71
CA LEU A 596 -19.98 44.27 3.46
C LEU A 596 -19.21 43.16 2.72
N PHE A 597 -19.34 41.90 3.16
CA PHE A 597 -18.71 40.74 2.51
C PHE A 597 -19.26 40.47 1.09
N ASN A 598 -20.43 41.02 0.79
CA ASN A 598 -21.06 40.97 -0.54
C ASN A 598 -20.90 42.28 -1.33
N SER A 599 -20.02 43.18 -0.92
CA SER A 599 -19.78 44.44 -1.62
C SER A 599 -18.55 44.39 -2.52
N PRO A 600 -18.45 45.30 -3.52
CA PRO A 600 -17.26 45.42 -4.35
C PRO A 600 -16.02 45.73 -3.51
N PRO A 601 -14.81 45.32 -3.96
CA PRO A 601 -13.57 45.61 -3.24
C PRO A 601 -13.40 47.09 -2.86
N SER A 602 -13.82 48.03 -3.72
CA SER A 602 -13.75 49.48 -3.47
C SER A 602 -14.58 49.94 -2.27
N VAL A 603 -15.74 49.32 -2.04
CA VAL A 603 -16.62 49.63 -0.92
C VAL A 603 -16.05 49.09 0.39
N ILE A 604 -15.52 47.87 0.36
CA ILE A 604 -14.85 47.26 1.53
C ILE A 604 -13.59 48.09 1.88
N GLU A 605 -12.81 48.49 0.89
CA GLU A 605 -11.63 49.34 1.06
C GLU A 605 -12.01 50.69 1.68
N ALA A 606 -13.04 51.36 1.17
CA ALA A 606 -13.54 52.62 1.71
C ALA A 606 -14.02 52.50 3.17
N PHE A 607 -14.68 51.39 3.52
CA PHE A 607 -15.07 51.09 4.90
C PHE A 607 -13.85 50.93 5.81
N LEU A 608 -12.90 50.08 5.42
CA LEU A 608 -11.71 49.76 6.23
C LEU A 608 -10.79 50.97 6.42
N ASP A 609 -10.62 51.81 5.39
CA ASP A 609 -9.79 53.02 5.47
C ASP A 609 -10.36 54.02 6.49
N TYR A 610 -11.68 54.20 6.54
CA TYR A 610 -12.31 55.13 7.48
C TYR A 610 -12.51 54.53 8.87
N PHE A 611 -12.64 53.20 8.97
CA PHE A 611 -12.51 52.51 10.24
C PHE A 611 -11.12 52.75 10.84
N PHE A 612 -10.07 52.61 10.02
CA PHE A 612 -8.70 52.90 10.44
C PHE A 612 -8.46 54.37 10.80
N LYS A 613 -9.08 55.33 10.09
CA LYS A 613 -9.01 56.74 10.50
C LYS A 613 -9.59 56.97 11.90
N GLY A 614 -10.70 56.30 12.24
CA GLY A 614 -11.36 56.46 13.53
C GLY A 614 -10.62 55.81 14.71
N ASP A 615 -10.15 54.57 14.55
CA ASP A 615 -9.61 53.76 15.67
C ASP A 615 -8.17 53.27 15.45
N GLY A 616 -7.55 53.63 14.33
CA GLY A 616 -6.22 53.19 13.93
C GLY A 616 -5.08 54.04 14.50
N TYR A 617 -4.00 53.36 14.85
CA TYR A 617 -2.76 53.98 15.32
C TYR A 617 -1.74 54.07 14.17
N GLY A 618 -1.72 55.22 13.49
CA GLY A 618 -0.93 55.43 12.27
C GLY A 618 0.58 55.17 12.39
N ARG A 619 1.17 55.28 13.58
CA ARG A 619 2.61 55.04 13.81
C ARG A 619 3.03 53.59 13.54
N TYR A 620 2.15 52.63 13.84
CA TYR A 620 2.44 51.20 13.69
C TYR A 620 1.45 50.48 12.77
N GLN A 621 0.51 51.21 12.17
CA GLN A 621 -0.54 50.66 11.31
C GLN A 621 -1.31 49.53 12.02
N GLU A 622 -1.73 49.79 13.25
CA GLU A 622 -2.43 48.81 14.10
C GLU A 622 -3.77 49.34 14.58
N VAL A 623 -4.73 48.45 14.81
CA VAL A 623 -6.04 48.74 15.42
C VAL A 623 -6.20 47.87 16.65
N HIS A 624 -6.65 48.47 17.75
CA HIS A 624 -6.87 47.79 19.03
C HIS A 624 -8.36 47.63 19.28
N ILE A 625 -8.85 46.41 19.10
CA ILE A 625 -10.28 46.11 19.17
C ILE A 625 -10.51 45.32 20.45
N ALA A 626 -11.55 45.62 21.23
CA ALA A 626 -11.89 44.85 22.43
C ALA A 626 -12.79 43.64 22.12
N ASP A 627 -13.52 43.70 21.01
CA ASP A 627 -14.48 42.71 20.58
C ASP A 627 -13.86 41.68 19.64
N GLU A 628 -13.92 40.40 20.02
CA GLU A 628 -13.28 39.31 19.27
C GLU A 628 -13.91 39.13 17.88
N GLU A 629 -15.25 39.20 17.77
CA GLU A 629 -15.97 39.02 16.51
C GLU A 629 -15.66 40.14 15.51
N LEU A 630 -15.71 41.40 15.95
CA LEU A 630 -15.33 42.53 15.11
C LEU A 630 -13.87 42.41 14.63
N SER A 631 -12.95 41.98 15.50
CA SER A 631 -11.55 41.80 15.12
C SER A 631 -11.35 40.72 14.06
N ARG A 632 -12.11 39.62 14.14
CA ARG A 632 -12.11 38.53 13.16
C ARG A 632 -12.66 38.97 11.81
N ASP A 633 -13.77 39.69 11.82
CA ASP A 633 -14.36 40.25 10.60
C ASP A 633 -13.43 41.22 9.88
N LEU A 634 -12.72 42.06 10.64
CA LEU A 634 -11.73 42.97 10.06
C LEU A 634 -10.54 42.22 9.46
N VAL A 635 -9.98 41.23 10.16
CA VAL A 635 -8.90 40.37 9.62
C VAL A 635 -9.32 39.73 8.30
N LEU A 636 -10.56 39.21 8.23
CA LEU A 636 -11.09 38.58 7.04
C LEU A 636 -11.31 39.59 5.90
N LEU A 637 -11.97 40.72 6.15
CA LEU A 637 -12.19 41.77 5.14
C LEU A 637 -10.88 42.31 4.58
N TYR A 638 -9.89 42.58 5.44
CA TYR A 638 -8.54 42.98 5.02
C TYR A 638 -7.89 41.91 4.13
N GLY A 639 -8.01 40.62 4.48
CA GLY A 639 -7.52 39.52 3.65
C GLY A 639 -8.21 39.42 2.29
N LEU A 640 -9.53 39.59 2.24
CA LEU A 640 -10.32 39.55 1.00
C LEU A 640 -9.89 40.65 0.02
N ILE A 641 -9.60 41.87 0.48
CA ILE A 641 -9.13 42.95 -0.39
C ILE A 641 -7.61 42.97 -0.64
N GLY A 642 -6.88 41.94 -0.20
CA GLY A 642 -5.45 41.84 -0.48
C GLY A 642 -4.53 42.66 0.44
N ARG A 643 -4.98 42.95 1.66
CA ARG A 643 -4.20 43.64 2.70
C ARG A 643 -3.97 42.68 3.88
N PRO A 644 -3.14 41.63 3.76
CA PRO A 644 -2.99 40.61 4.79
C PRO A 644 -2.55 41.20 6.14
N THR A 645 -3.17 40.72 7.22
CA THR A 645 -2.95 41.21 8.58
C THR A 645 -2.22 40.18 9.44
N THR A 646 -1.47 40.67 10.42
CA THR A 646 -1.06 39.85 11.57
C THR A 646 -1.96 40.14 12.76
N TYR A 647 -2.26 39.11 13.53
CA TYR A 647 -3.27 39.15 14.59
C TYR A 647 -2.63 38.82 15.93
N ARG A 648 -2.87 39.63 16.97
CA ARG A 648 -2.34 39.38 18.31
C ARG A 648 -3.44 39.49 19.35
N ARG A 649 -3.62 38.41 20.13
CA ARG A 649 -4.56 38.41 21.26
C ARG A 649 -3.85 38.84 22.54
N LEU A 650 -4.39 39.85 23.21
CA LEU A 650 -4.03 40.30 24.57
C LEU A 650 -5.14 39.87 25.54
N GLU A 651 -4.94 40.08 26.86
CA GLU A 651 -5.92 39.66 27.88
C GLU A 651 -7.27 40.37 27.76
N SER A 652 -7.29 41.62 27.29
CA SER A 652 -8.49 42.47 27.21
C SER A 652 -8.74 43.10 25.84
N SER A 653 -7.92 42.79 24.83
CA SER A 653 -8.06 43.31 23.46
C SER A 653 -7.33 42.46 22.42
N GLN A 654 -7.61 42.73 21.16
CA GLN A 654 -7.09 42.11 19.96
C GLN A 654 -6.41 43.21 19.15
N VAL A 655 -5.14 43.02 18.84
CA VAL A 655 -4.38 43.97 18.02
C VAL A 655 -4.31 43.41 16.61
N VAL A 656 -4.94 44.10 15.67
CA VAL A 656 -4.87 43.81 14.24
C VAL A 656 -3.83 44.72 13.63
N TYR A 657 -2.73 44.14 13.19
CA TYR A 657 -1.67 44.86 12.50
C TYR A 657 -1.94 44.81 10.99
N ILE A 658 -2.28 45.97 10.43
CA ILE A 658 -2.56 46.15 9.02
C ILE A 658 -1.22 46.41 8.34
N GLN A 659 -0.74 45.44 7.57
CA GLN A 659 0.60 45.51 7.02
C GLN A 659 0.60 46.30 5.70
N HIS A 660 0.40 47.62 5.79
CA HIS A 660 0.55 48.55 4.67
C HIS A 660 1.99 49.09 4.61
N ARG A 661 2.59 49.10 3.41
CA ARG A 661 3.95 49.60 3.21
C ARG A 661 3.96 51.13 3.14
N GLU A 662 4.07 51.82 4.27
CA GLU A 662 4.25 53.29 4.30
C GLU A 662 5.27 53.82 5.33
N THR A 663 6.25 53.03 5.76
CA THR A 663 7.38 53.55 6.56
C THR A 663 8.73 52.97 6.12
N SER A 664 9.79 53.74 6.34
CA SER A 664 11.18 53.57 5.87
C SER A 664 11.94 52.34 6.40
N SER A 665 11.25 51.25 6.78
CA SER A 665 11.86 49.98 7.15
C SER A 665 12.22 49.18 5.90
N SER A 666 13.48 48.77 5.79
CA SER A 666 13.98 47.91 4.71
C SER A 666 13.70 46.42 4.93
N SER A 667 13.02 46.04 6.02
CA SER A 667 12.73 44.64 6.34
C SER A 667 11.46 44.16 5.63
N PRO A 668 11.47 42.98 4.97
CA PRO A 668 10.27 42.44 4.31
C PRO A 668 9.15 42.11 5.31
N LEU A 669 7.90 42.28 4.88
CA LEU A 669 6.71 41.92 5.66
C LEU A 669 6.50 40.40 5.68
N LEU A 670 5.79 39.86 6.68
CA LEU A 670 5.65 38.41 6.85
C LEU A 670 5.01 37.71 5.63
N HIS A 671 4.03 38.35 4.99
CA HIS A 671 3.39 37.83 3.78
C HIS A 671 4.21 38.03 2.49
N GLU A 672 5.31 38.79 2.56
CA GLU A 672 6.31 38.95 1.48
C GLU A 672 7.45 37.93 1.61
N LEU A 673 7.42 37.09 2.64
CA LEU A 673 8.46 36.12 2.93
C LEU A 673 8.08 34.72 2.46
N VAL A 674 9.06 33.99 1.96
CA VAL A 674 8.99 32.56 1.67
C VAL A 674 10.16 31.82 2.34
N PRO A 675 10.04 30.53 2.62
CA PRO A 675 11.17 29.73 3.10
C PRO A 675 12.40 29.85 2.19
N GLY A 676 13.59 29.93 2.76
CA GLY A 676 14.85 30.12 2.02
C GLY A 676 15.20 28.97 1.07
N TRP A 677 14.64 27.77 1.30
CA TRP A 677 14.75 26.65 0.37
C TRP A 677 13.94 26.86 -0.94
N MET A 678 13.00 27.81 -0.97
CA MET A 678 12.27 28.23 -2.18
C MET A 678 13.06 29.21 -3.07
N ALA A 679 14.38 29.32 -2.85
CA ALA A 679 15.31 30.06 -3.70
C ALA A 679 16.23 29.11 -4.46
N ARG A 680 16.37 29.29 -5.78
CA ARG A 680 17.13 28.41 -6.69
C ARG A 680 18.62 28.32 -6.37
N SER A 681 19.23 29.39 -5.86
CA SER A 681 20.67 29.44 -5.65
C SER A 681 21.07 30.20 -4.39
N THR A 682 21.82 29.51 -3.52
CA THR A 682 22.51 30.11 -2.35
C THR A 682 23.69 30.98 -2.75
N TYR A 683 24.20 30.83 -3.97
CA TYR A 683 25.31 31.64 -4.50
C TYR A 683 24.83 32.94 -5.13
N ALA A 684 23.60 32.98 -5.64
CA ALA A 684 23.03 34.16 -6.29
C ALA A 684 22.51 35.21 -5.29
N VAL A 685 22.09 34.78 -4.09
CA VAL A 685 21.55 35.67 -3.04
C VAL A 685 22.55 35.75 -1.88
N PRO A 686 23.26 36.87 -1.70
CA PRO A 686 24.26 37.02 -0.63
C PRO A 686 23.66 36.79 0.76
N GLY A 687 24.25 35.88 1.54
CA GLY A 687 23.83 35.60 2.92
C GLY A 687 22.57 34.72 3.06
N LEU A 688 22.09 34.10 1.97
CA LEU A 688 20.92 33.22 2.01
C LEU A 688 21.17 31.99 2.88
N ASN A 689 20.28 31.76 3.85
CA ASN A 689 20.20 30.53 4.64
C ASN A 689 18.90 29.81 4.30
N LYS A 690 19.00 28.57 3.79
CA LYS A 690 17.82 27.76 3.40
C LYS A 690 16.86 27.47 4.56
N GLY A 691 17.32 27.53 5.80
CA GLY A 691 16.50 27.38 7.02
C GLY A 691 15.86 28.66 7.53
N ARG A 692 16.06 29.81 6.87
CA ARG A 692 15.42 31.09 7.24
C ARG A 692 14.48 31.56 6.14
N MET A 693 13.54 32.43 6.49
CA MET A 693 12.67 33.10 5.53
C MET A 693 13.46 34.12 4.68
N VAL A 694 13.10 34.27 3.40
CA VAL A 694 13.67 35.22 2.43
C VAL A 694 12.54 36.00 1.76
N GLY A 695 12.76 37.29 1.48
CA GLY A 695 11.75 38.13 0.83
C GLY A 695 11.61 37.86 -0.66
N LEU A 696 10.39 37.84 -1.18
CA LEU A 696 10.07 37.68 -2.60
C LEU A 696 10.80 38.72 -3.48
N LEU A 697 10.82 40.00 -3.07
CA LEU A 697 11.57 41.06 -3.78
C LEU A 697 13.09 40.80 -3.84
N THR A 698 13.63 40.09 -2.84
CA THR A 698 15.03 39.67 -2.87
C THR A 698 15.22 38.60 -3.94
N LEU A 699 14.28 37.65 -4.06
CA LEU A 699 14.30 36.65 -5.12
C LEU A 699 14.14 37.29 -6.50
N ASP A 700 13.30 38.32 -6.64
CA ASP A 700 13.14 39.07 -7.89
C ASP A 700 14.46 39.74 -8.29
N LYS A 701 15.07 40.49 -7.34
CA LYS A 701 16.33 41.22 -7.55
C LYS A 701 17.46 40.32 -8.05
N TYR A 702 17.55 39.10 -7.55
CA TYR A 702 18.60 38.14 -7.89
C TYR A 702 18.15 37.07 -8.89
N ASN A 703 16.94 37.19 -9.45
CA ASN A 703 16.31 36.20 -10.33
C ASN A 703 16.41 34.76 -9.77
N ALA A 704 16.12 34.61 -8.48
CA ALA A 704 16.38 33.39 -7.71
C ALA A 704 15.10 32.59 -7.39
N HIS A 705 13.96 32.89 -8.01
CA HIS A 705 12.70 32.16 -7.77
C HIS A 705 12.76 30.69 -8.21
N THR A 706 12.37 29.76 -7.34
CA THR A 706 11.96 28.40 -7.72
C THR A 706 10.61 28.42 -8.43
N GLU A 707 10.20 27.29 -9.00
CA GLU A 707 8.83 27.16 -9.49
C GLU A 707 7.82 27.38 -8.35
N GLU A 708 8.07 26.77 -7.20
CA GLU A 708 7.21 26.89 -6.02
C GLU A 708 7.09 28.32 -5.47
N SER A 709 8.17 29.12 -5.46
CA SER A 709 8.06 30.54 -5.04
C SER A 709 7.36 31.43 -6.07
N ARG A 710 7.21 31.00 -7.33
CA ARG A 710 6.36 31.69 -8.31
C ARG A 710 4.89 31.32 -8.17
N ARG A 711 4.59 30.14 -7.61
CA ARG A 711 3.21 29.68 -7.39
C ARG A 711 2.52 30.43 -6.25
N ILE A 712 3.25 31.04 -5.32
CA ILE A 712 2.68 31.87 -4.23
C ILE A 712 1.91 33.06 -4.83
N ALA A 713 0.61 32.87 -5.05
CA ALA A 713 -0.31 33.81 -5.67
C ALA A 713 -1.26 34.46 -4.65
N ASP A 714 -2.40 33.83 -4.38
CA ASP A 714 -3.47 34.34 -3.51
C ASP A 714 -3.23 34.00 -2.03
N VAL A 715 -2.12 33.32 -1.73
CA VAL A 715 -1.69 32.90 -0.39
C VAL A 715 -0.30 33.42 -0.06
N TYR A 716 0.07 33.35 1.23
CA TYR A 716 1.42 33.51 1.73
C TYR A 716 1.76 32.39 2.72
N VAL A 717 3.06 32.24 3.01
CA VAL A 717 3.57 31.16 3.85
C VAL A 717 3.83 31.67 5.26
N THR A 718 3.33 30.95 6.27
CA THR A 718 3.58 31.23 7.70
C THR A 718 4.03 29.94 8.40
N ARG A 719 4.69 30.05 9.56
CA ARG A 719 5.13 28.88 10.34
C ARG A 719 4.20 28.63 11.51
N ILE A 720 4.06 27.37 11.89
CA ILE A 720 3.47 26.98 13.17
C ILE A 720 4.39 27.48 14.30
N SER A 721 3.87 28.35 15.16
CA SER A 721 4.59 28.92 16.30
C SER A 721 4.28 28.18 17.61
N LYS A 722 3.08 27.62 17.74
CA LYS A 722 2.63 26.89 18.94
C LYS A 722 1.59 25.82 18.58
N ILE A 723 1.63 24.69 19.26
CA ILE A 723 0.60 23.63 19.22
C ILE A 723 0.22 23.32 20.66
N GLU A 724 -1.08 23.38 20.98
CA GLU A 724 -1.60 23.06 22.30
C GLU A 724 -2.69 21.99 22.17
N GLU A 725 -2.60 20.92 22.95
CA GLU A 725 -3.67 19.93 23.05
C GLU A 725 -4.63 20.34 24.18
N VAL A 726 -5.92 20.35 23.87
CA VAL A 726 -6.99 20.71 24.81
C VAL A 726 -7.98 19.57 24.89
N THR A 727 -8.11 18.96 26.07
CA THR A 727 -9.13 17.96 26.37
C THR A 727 -10.44 18.66 26.75
N LEU A 728 -11.54 18.20 26.17
CA LEU A 728 -12.88 18.70 26.44
C LEU A 728 -13.48 17.99 27.67
N PRO A 729 -14.35 18.65 28.46
CA PRO A 729 -15.00 18.03 29.61
C PRO A 729 -15.89 16.84 29.24
N GLU A 730 -16.54 16.91 28.08
CA GLU A 730 -17.38 15.87 27.48
C GLU A 730 -17.11 15.85 25.96
N PRO A 731 -17.34 14.72 25.26
CA PRO A 731 -17.23 14.69 23.80
C PRO A 731 -18.16 15.71 23.15
N GLU A 732 -17.63 16.53 22.24
CA GLU A 732 -18.38 17.54 21.48
C GLU A 732 -18.38 17.21 19.98
N PRO A 733 -19.36 17.72 19.21
CA PRO A 733 -19.40 17.51 17.78
C PRO A 733 -18.33 18.34 17.05
N PHE A 734 -17.66 17.70 16.09
CA PHE A 734 -16.69 18.25 15.15
C PHE A 734 -17.21 18.00 13.74
N TYR A 735 -16.81 18.85 12.80
CA TYR A 735 -17.39 18.88 11.46
C TYR A 735 -16.33 18.98 10.37
N ASP A 736 -16.63 18.48 9.17
CA ASP A 736 -15.84 18.71 7.96
C ASP A 736 -16.76 18.86 6.74
N VAL A 737 -16.18 19.30 5.62
CA VAL A 737 -16.87 19.49 4.34
C VAL A 737 -16.17 18.70 3.24
N GLU A 738 -16.88 17.83 2.53
CA GLU A 738 -16.35 17.22 1.32
C GLU A 738 -16.64 18.14 0.12
N LEU A 739 -15.60 18.42 -0.66
CA LEU A 739 -15.65 19.31 -1.81
C LEU A 739 -15.65 18.50 -3.10
N GLU A 740 -16.39 18.96 -4.11
CA GLU A 740 -16.47 18.28 -5.43
C GLU A 740 -15.11 18.18 -6.14
N ARG A 741 -14.19 19.10 -5.85
CA ARG A 741 -12.85 19.19 -6.44
C ARG A 741 -11.95 19.97 -5.50
N GLU A 742 -10.63 19.85 -5.65
CA GLU A 742 -9.62 20.62 -4.89
C GLU A 742 -9.86 20.56 -3.36
N HIS A 743 -9.17 19.64 -2.70
CA HIS A 743 -9.41 19.25 -1.31
C HIS A 743 -8.88 20.25 -0.24
N LEU A 744 -8.88 21.54 -0.54
CA LEU A 744 -8.33 22.60 0.29
C LEU A 744 -9.34 23.74 0.46
N PHE A 745 -9.57 24.17 1.70
CA PHE A 745 -10.47 25.29 1.99
C PHE A 745 -9.90 26.27 3.02
N VAL A 746 -10.48 27.48 3.00
CA VAL A 746 -9.99 28.64 3.75
C VAL A 746 -10.85 28.87 5.00
N HIS A 747 -10.21 28.83 6.17
CA HIS A 747 -10.81 29.22 7.45
C HIS A 747 -10.96 30.74 7.56
N SER A 748 -11.86 31.26 8.41
CA SER A 748 -12.18 32.70 8.50
C SER A 748 -11.02 33.62 8.88
N LEU A 749 -10.01 33.10 9.59
CA LEU A 749 -8.77 33.85 9.84
C LEU A 749 -7.82 33.85 8.64
N GLY A 750 -8.12 33.09 7.60
CA GLY A 750 -7.38 32.95 6.35
C GLY A 750 -6.46 31.73 6.28
N THR A 751 -6.34 30.92 7.34
CA THR A 751 -5.52 29.69 7.30
C THR A 751 -6.13 28.69 6.34
N VAL A 752 -5.32 28.14 5.44
CA VAL A 752 -5.75 27.08 4.51
C VAL A 752 -5.60 25.73 5.19
N THR A 753 -6.62 24.89 5.07
CA THR A 753 -6.63 23.53 5.59
C THR A 753 -7.17 22.57 4.54
N HIS A 754 -7.05 21.27 4.79
CA HIS A 754 -7.46 20.22 3.88
C HIS A 754 -8.75 19.57 4.37
N ASN A 755 -9.60 19.10 3.46
CA ASN A 755 -10.76 18.28 3.81
C ASN A 755 -10.49 16.77 3.62
N CYS A 756 -11.33 15.90 4.16
CA CYS A 756 -11.07 14.46 4.18
C CYS A 756 -11.16 13.77 2.80
N CYS A 757 -10.02 13.51 2.11
CA CYS A 757 -10.02 12.70 0.87
C CYS A 757 -8.92 11.62 0.77
N ARG A 758 -8.37 11.11 1.88
CA ARG A 758 -7.51 9.91 1.77
C ARG A 758 -7.53 9.02 3.00
N LEU A 759 -7.95 7.77 2.76
CA LEU A 759 -8.24 6.73 3.73
C LEU A 759 -7.02 6.41 4.63
N ARG A 760 -7.15 6.61 5.95
CA ARG A 760 -6.22 6.09 6.96
C ARG A 760 -6.99 5.24 7.97
N ILE A 761 -6.49 4.03 8.24
CA ILE A 761 -7.03 3.14 9.27
C ILE A 761 -6.62 3.71 10.64
N ASP A 762 -7.59 4.15 11.47
CA ASP A 762 -7.31 4.59 12.84
C ASP A 762 -7.06 3.38 13.76
N ARG A 763 -5.93 3.43 14.48
CA ARG A 763 -5.50 2.43 15.46
C ARG A 763 -6.48 2.28 16.63
N ARG A 764 -7.28 3.31 16.94
CA ARG A 764 -8.31 3.31 18.01
C ARG A 764 -9.58 2.56 17.60
N GLU A 765 -9.89 2.55 16.31
CA GLU A 765 -11.09 1.92 15.73
C GLU A 765 -10.95 0.40 15.56
N VAL A 766 -9.72 -0.13 15.44
CA VAL A 766 -9.43 -1.59 15.45
C VAL A 766 -10.03 -2.28 16.69
N LYS A 767 -10.20 -1.54 17.80
CA LYS A 767 -10.85 -2.03 19.03
C LYS A 767 -12.35 -2.30 18.86
N LYS A 768 -13.06 -1.50 18.05
CA LYS A 768 -14.52 -1.58 17.85
C LYS A 768 -14.91 -2.47 16.67
N ARG A 769 -14.02 -2.65 15.70
CA ARG A 769 -14.31 -3.33 14.43
C ARG A 769 -14.14 -4.84 14.54
N GLY A 770 -15.20 -5.59 14.26
CA GLY A 770 -15.12 -7.00 13.90
C GLY A 770 -14.97 -7.18 12.38
N GLY A 771 -14.85 -8.42 11.91
CA GLY A 771 -15.17 -8.74 10.52
C GLY A 771 -14.09 -8.62 9.44
N GLY A 772 -12.81 -8.73 9.77
CA GLY A 772 -11.73 -8.94 8.79
C GLY A 772 -11.40 -7.81 7.80
N LEU A 773 -10.36 -7.04 8.11
CA LEU A 773 -9.90 -5.86 7.35
C LEU A 773 -9.02 -6.18 6.12
N PHE A 774 -8.94 -7.43 5.68
CA PHE A 774 -8.05 -7.78 4.56
C PHE A 774 -8.60 -7.17 3.27
N ALA A 775 -7.74 -6.44 2.53
CA ALA A 775 -8.07 -5.72 1.29
C ALA A 775 -9.00 -4.49 1.41
N ALA A 776 -9.32 -4.01 2.62
CA ALA A 776 -10.18 -2.83 2.80
C ALA A 776 -9.51 -1.49 2.39
N ASN A 777 -8.19 -1.45 2.20
CA ASN A 777 -7.46 -0.23 1.82
C ASN A 777 -6.28 -0.51 0.87
N PRO A 778 -5.99 0.35 -0.11
CA PRO A 778 -4.75 0.26 -0.90
C PRO A 778 -3.50 0.34 -0.01
N LEU A 779 -2.41 -0.32 -0.42
CA LEU A 779 -1.09 -0.24 0.24
C LEU A 779 -1.06 -0.75 1.70
N THR A 780 -1.96 -1.67 2.06
CA THR A 780 -1.96 -2.41 3.34
C THR A 780 -1.76 -3.91 3.13
N GLY A 781 -1.42 -4.62 4.20
CA GLY A 781 -1.15 -6.06 4.19
C GLY A 781 -0.63 -6.54 5.55
N SER A 782 -0.01 -7.71 5.58
CA SER A 782 0.65 -8.23 6.79
C SER A 782 2.15 -8.40 6.57
N ILE A 783 2.97 -7.97 7.52
CA ILE A 783 4.42 -8.24 7.49
C ILE A 783 4.73 -9.72 7.76
N GLY A 784 3.79 -10.45 8.34
CA GLY A 784 3.93 -11.85 8.72
C GLY A 784 2.86 -12.31 9.69
N VAL A 785 2.69 -13.63 9.71
CA VAL A 785 1.70 -14.32 10.55
C VAL A 785 2.41 -15.26 11.52
N VAL A 786 2.04 -15.21 12.80
CA VAL A 786 2.41 -16.21 13.81
C VAL A 786 1.14 -16.89 14.31
N THR A 787 1.04 -18.21 14.17
CA THR A 787 -0.16 -18.98 14.56
C THR A 787 0.03 -19.69 15.90
N ILE A 788 -0.91 -19.48 16.82
CA ILE A 788 -0.92 -20.11 18.14
C ILE A 788 -1.57 -21.50 18.05
N ASN A 789 -0.86 -22.52 18.54
CA ASN A 789 -1.35 -23.89 18.66
C ASN A 789 -2.19 -24.04 19.95
N LEU A 790 -3.50 -23.81 19.84
CA LEU A 790 -4.42 -23.87 20.99
C LEU A 790 -4.60 -25.29 21.57
N PRO A 791 -4.67 -26.38 20.78
CA PRO A 791 -4.79 -27.75 21.32
C PRO A 791 -3.76 -28.08 22.39
N ARG A 792 -2.50 -27.69 22.15
CA ARG A 792 -1.43 -27.88 23.13
C ARG A 792 -1.66 -27.07 24.41
N ILE A 793 -2.23 -25.87 24.33
CA ILE A 793 -2.57 -25.08 25.52
C ILE A 793 -3.67 -25.79 26.29
N GLY A 794 -4.74 -26.21 25.61
CA GLY A 794 -5.86 -26.91 26.24
C GLY A 794 -5.42 -28.18 26.98
N TYR A 795 -4.55 -28.98 26.36
CA TYR A 795 -4.00 -30.20 26.96
C TYR A 795 -3.10 -29.95 28.18
N LEU A 796 -2.34 -28.84 28.19
CA LEU A 796 -1.37 -28.55 29.25
C LEU A 796 -1.94 -27.74 30.42
N SER A 797 -3.20 -27.32 30.34
CA SER A 797 -3.85 -26.48 31.33
C SER A 797 -4.80 -27.28 32.20
N GLN A 798 -4.79 -27.02 33.51
CA GLN A 798 -5.70 -27.64 34.48
C GLN A 798 -6.77 -26.67 35.00
N SER A 799 -6.57 -25.37 34.79
CA SER A 799 -7.56 -24.33 35.10
C SER A 799 -7.66 -23.30 33.98
N GLU A 800 -8.72 -22.51 34.03
CA GLU A 800 -8.94 -21.43 33.07
C GLU A 800 -7.83 -20.36 33.17
N GLU A 801 -7.41 -20.01 34.38
CA GLU A 801 -6.33 -19.06 34.61
C GLU A 801 -5.03 -19.53 33.95
N GLU A 802 -4.71 -20.81 34.09
CA GLU A 802 -3.51 -21.40 33.47
C GLU A 802 -3.60 -21.38 31.93
N PHE A 803 -4.79 -21.62 31.37
CA PHE A 803 -5.03 -21.51 29.93
C PHE A 803 -4.71 -20.11 29.40
N PHE A 804 -5.28 -19.07 30.03
CA PHE A 804 -5.06 -17.69 29.60
C PHE A 804 -3.64 -17.19 29.88
N GLU A 805 -3.00 -17.63 30.97
CA GLU A 805 -1.59 -17.31 31.24
C GLU A 805 -0.67 -17.86 30.13
N ARG A 806 -0.85 -19.13 29.75
CA ARG A 806 -0.08 -19.77 28.67
C ARG A 806 -0.33 -19.11 27.33
N LEU A 807 -1.59 -18.81 27.01
CA LEU A 807 -1.97 -18.11 25.80
C LEU A 807 -1.31 -16.73 25.72
N GLY A 808 -1.45 -15.92 26.78
CA GLY A 808 -0.84 -14.59 26.86
C GLY A 808 0.67 -14.63 26.67
N ARG A 809 1.36 -15.56 27.33
CA ARG A 809 2.81 -15.75 27.18
C ARG A 809 3.22 -16.09 25.75
N LEU A 810 2.47 -16.96 25.06
CA LEU A 810 2.77 -17.31 23.67
C LEU A 810 2.50 -16.14 22.72
N MET A 811 1.44 -15.36 22.97
CA MET A 811 1.17 -14.13 22.23
C MET A 811 2.29 -13.09 22.43
N ASP A 812 2.87 -12.99 23.62
CA ASP A 812 3.99 -12.07 23.88
C ASP A 812 5.22 -12.46 23.06
N ILE A 813 5.48 -13.77 22.92
CA ILE A 813 6.55 -14.29 22.06
C ILE A 813 6.25 -14.01 20.59
N ALA A 814 5.00 -14.20 20.16
CA ALA A 814 4.57 -13.89 18.80
C ALA A 814 4.76 -12.41 18.45
N LYS A 815 4.40 -11.50 19.37
CA LYS A 815 4.67 -10.05 19.26
C LYS A 815 6.16 -9.79 19.02
N VAL A 816 7.03 -10.32 19.88
CA VAL A 816 8.49 -10.14 19.75
C VAL A 816 9.00 -10.64 18.40
N SER A 817 8.53 -11.80 17.93
CA SER A 817 8.91 -12.34 16.63
C SER A 817 8.51 -11.43 15.47
N LEU A 818 7.26 -10.92 15.48
CA LEU A 818 6.74 -10.03 14.44
C LEU A 818 7.45 -8.67 14.44
N GLU A 819 7.75 -8.11 15.61
CA GLU A 819 8.52 -6.87 15.74
C GLU A 819 9.96 -7.00 15.22
N ILE A 820 10.61 -8.15 15.45
CA ILE A 820 11.91 -8.46 14.84
C ILE A 820 11.78 -8.51 13.33
N LYS A 821 10.77 -9.22 12.81
CA LYS A 821 10.52 -9.32 11.37
C LYS A 821 10.29 -7.95 10.73
N ARG A 822 9.51 -7.08 11.37
CA ARG A 822 9.26 -5.69 10.93
C ARG A 822 10.56 -4.92 10.70
N LYS A 823 11.48 -4.97 11.67
CA LYS A 823 12.80 -4.31 11.58
C LYS A 823 13.64 -4.85 10.42
N VAL A 824 13.57 -6.16 10.18
CA VAL A 824 14.31 -6.81 9.09
C VAL A 824 13.76 -6.41 7.73
N VAL A 825 12.43 -6.46 7.53
CA VAL A 825 11.82 -6.09 6.23
C VAL A 825 12.00 -4.61 5.91
N GLU A 826 11.92 -3.73 6.90
CA GLU A 826 12.20 -2.30 6.74
C GLU A 826 13.65 -2.09 6.25
N ARG A 827 14.64 -2.71 6.91
CA ARG A 827 16.05 -2.63 6.50
C ARG A 827 16.28 -3.15 5.09
N PHE A 828 15.74 -4.32 4.77
CA PHE A 828 15.88 -4.92 3.44
C PHE A 828 15.23 -4.07 2.34
N THR A 829 14.12 -3.39 2.65
CA THR A 829 13.47 -2.46 1.71
C THR A 829 14.36 -1.24 1.45
N GLU A 830 14.97 -0.69 2.51
CA GLU A 830 15.94 0.40 2.45
C GLU A 830 17.18 0.02 1.62
N GLU A 831 17.69 -1.21 1.80
CA GLU A 831 18.82 -1.79 1.07
C GLU A 831 18.48 -2.19 -0.38
N GLY A 832 17.23 -2.05 -0.82
CA GLY A 832 16.81 -2.30 -2.20
C GLY A 832 16.47 -3.76 -2.52
N LEU A 833 16.31 -4.63 -1.52
CA LEU A 833 15.94 -6.04 -1.71
C LEU A 833 14.44 -6.26 -1.97
N TYR A 834 13.61 -5.21 -1.82
CA TYR A 834 12.18 -5.22 -2.15
C TYR A 834 11.83 -4.04 -3.07
N PRO A 835 12.32 -4.02 -4.32
CA PRO A 835 12.20 -2.85 -5.21
C PRO A 835 10.74 -2.49 -5.52
N TYR A 836 9.86 -3.47 -5.78
CA TYR A 836 8.44 -3.22 -6.00
C TYR A 836 7.76 -2.58 -4.79
N ALA A 837 7.89 -3.19 -3.61
CA ALA A 837 7.28 -2.67 -2.39
C ALA A 837 7.83 -1.28 -2.04
N ARG A 838 9.12 -1.04 -2.27
CA ARG A 838 9.74 0.28 -2.06
C ARG A 838 9.08 1.37 -2.89
N VAL A 839 8.82 1.12 -4.17
CA VAL A 839 8.16 2.08 -5.07
C VAL A 839 6.73 2.37 -4.62
N TYR A 840 5.91 1.33 -4.40
CA TYR A 840 4.51 1.53 -4.02
C TYR A 840 4.33 2.09 -2.61
N LEU A 841 5.28 1.85 -1.71
CA LEU A 841 5.24 2.34 -0.32
C LEU A 841 6.04 3.63 -0.11
N GLU A 842 6.55 4.27 -1.17
CA GLU A 842 7.33 5.51 -1.06
C GLU A 842 6.51 6.63 -0.41
N GLY A 843 5.22 6.76 -0.76
CA GLY A 843 4.32 7.71 -0.10
C GLY A 843 4.09 7.42 1.40
N VAL A 844 4.06 6.14 1.79
CA VAL A 844 3.96 5.73 3.20
C VAL A 844 5.26 6.06 3.94
N LYS A 845 6.41 5.81 3.30
CA LYS A 845 7.73 6.16 3.84
C LYS A 845 7.89 7.66 4.04
N ALA A 846 7.49 8.46 3.05
CA ALA A 846 7.56 9.92 3.12
C ALA A 846 6.71 10.49 4.26
N SER A 847 5.54 9.91 4.52
CA SER A 847 4.60 10.38 5.55
C SER A 847 4.92 9.86 6.95
N THR A 848 5.35 8.60 7.11
CA THR A 848 5.51 7.94 8.41
C THR A 848 6.97 7.72 8.81
N GLY A 849 7.92 7.92 7.90
CA GLY A 849 9.33 7.57 8.07
C GLY A 849 9.63 6.07 7.94
N ARG A 850 8.62 5.21 7.72
CA ARG A 850 8.76 3.75 7.56
C ARG A 850 7.95 3.24 6.35
N TYR A 851 8.46 2.26 5.61
CA TYR A 851 7.74 1.71 4.46
C TYR A 851 6.51 0.90 4.89
N TRP A 852 6.65 0.10 5.96
CA TRP A 852 5.64 -0.89 6.36
C TRP A 852 4.69 -0.44 7.48
N ASP A 853 4.59 0.87 7.75
CA ASP A 853 3.81 1.43 8.89
C ASP A 853 2.30 1.10 8.80
N ASN A 854 1.76 1.01 7.58
CA ASN A 854 0.36 0.66 7.30
C ASN A 854 0.10 -0.87 7.23
N HIS A 855 1.07 -1.72 7.56
CA HIS A 855 0.92 -3.18 7.52
C HIS A 855 0.75 -3.78 8.92
N PHE A 856 -0.12 -4.77 9.03
CA PHE A 856 -0.41 -5.51 10.26
C PHE A 856 0.71 -6.50 10.64
N SER A 857 0.87 -6.68 11.95
CA SER A 857 1.53 -7.81 12.58
C SER A 857 0.45 -8.83 12.96
N THR A 858 0.38 -9.95 12.25
CA THR A 858 -0.76 -10.87 12.38
C THR A 858 -0.49 -11.99 13.36
N ILE A 859 -1.38 -12.15 14.34
CA ILE A 859 -1.39 -13.31 15.22
C ILE A 859 -2.67 -14.09 14.93
N GLY A 860 -2.52 -15.35 14.53
CA GLY A 860 -3.63 -16.25 14.25
C GLY A 860 -3.69 -17.42 15.23
N LEU A 861 -4.68 -18.28 15.05
CA LEU A 861 -4.88 -19.48 15.88
C LEU A 861 -5.35 -20.68 15.06
N ILE A 862 -5.12 -21.86 15.61
CA ILE A 862 -5.62 -23.12 15.06
C ILE A 862 -6.11 -24.06 16.16
N GLY A 863 -7.09 -24.91 15.83
CA GLY A 863 -7.50 -26.06 16.63
C GLY A 863 -8.32 -25.70 17.87
N MET A 864 -9.19 -24.68 17.81
CA MET A 864 -10.03 -24.34 18.97
C MET A 864 -10.88 -25.53 19.43
N ASN A 865 -11.48 -26.27 18.49
CA ASN A 865 -12.26 -27.46 18.81
C ASN A 865 -11.46 -28.48 19.63
N GLU A 866 -10.26 -28.84 19.17
CA GLU A 866 -9.42 -29.79 19.89
C GLU A 866 -8.86 -29.20 21.20
N ALA A 867 -8.66 -27.89 21.28
CA ALA A 867 -8.30 -27.22 22.53
C ALA A 867 -9.37 -27.39 23.61
N LEU A 868 -10.64 -27.20 23.24
CA LEU A 868 -11.79 -27.39 24.13
C LEU A 868 -11.91 -28.87 24.56
N LEU A 869 -11.77 -29.80 23.62
CA LEU A 869 -11.82 -31.24 23.93
C LEU A 869 -10.74 -31.64 24.92
N ASN A 870 -9.51 -31.15 24.74
CA ASN A 870 -8.40 -31.45 25.65
C ASN A 870 -8.52 -30.77 27.02
N PHE A 871 -9.13 -29.57 27.08
CA PHE A 871 -9.19 -28.77 28.31
C PHE A 871 -10.40 -29.09 29.18
N MET A 872 -11.58 -29.22 28.57
CA MET A 872 -12.86 -29.34 29.28
C MET A 872 -13.70 -30.55 28.83
N GLY A 873 -13.20 -31.36 27.89
CA GLY A 873 -13.91 -32.55 27.40
C GLY A 873 -15.16 -32.24 26.58
N LYS A 874 -15.30 -31.00 26.10
CA LYS A 874 -16.42 -30.51 25.28
C LYS A 874 -15.90 -29.99 23.95
N ASP A 875 -16.69 -30.15 22.90
CA ASP A 875 -16.35 -29.62 21.58
C ASP A 875 -16.84 -28.17 21.42
N ILE A 876 -16.55 -27.55 20.27
CA ILE A 876 -16.96 -26.16 20.01
C ILE A 876 -18.46 -26.00 19.77
N ALA A 877 -19.18 -27.08 19.43
CA ALA A 877 -20.62 -27.06 19.18
C ALA A 877 -21.45 -27.09 20.48
N ASP A 878 -20.88 -27.59 21.58
CA ASP A 878 -21.46 -27.47 22.92
C ASP A 878 -21.55 -25.99 23.33
N PRO A 879 -22.69 -25.50 23.86
CA PRO A 879 -22.84 -24.11 24.29
C PRO A 879 -21.74 -23.61 25.24
N GLU A 880 -21.23 -24.46 26.15
CA GLU A 880 -20.12 -24.07 27.03
C GLU A 880 -18.79 -23.94 26.28
N GLY A 881 -18.55 -24.82 25.29
CA GLY A 881 -17.37 -24.74 24.43
C GLY A 881 -17.41 -23.51 23.53
N TYR A 882 -18.57 -23.19 22.96
CA TYR A 882 -18.80 -21.98 22.18
C TYR A 882 -18.48 -20.70 22.98
N GLU A 883 -19.06 -20.57 24.18
CA GLU A 883 -18.82 -19.40 25.04
C GLU A 883 -17.34 -19.29 25.45
N PHE A 884 -16.66 -20.41 25.69
CA PHE A 884 -15.23 -20.40 25.97
C PHE A 884 -14.41 -19.96 24.74
N ALA A 885 -14.76 -20.41 23.54
CA ALA A 885 -14.11 -19.98 22.30
C ALA A 885 -14.26 -18.46 22.09
N VAL A 886 -15.46 -17.91 22.32
CA VAL A 886 -15.72 -16.46 22.31
C VAL A 886 -14.82 -15.74 23.32
N LYS A 887 -14.71 -16.27 24.54
CA LYS A 887 -13.85 -15.71 25.59
C LYS A 887 -12.37 -15.70 25.20
N VAL A 888 -11.89 -16.77 24.55
CA VAL A 888 -10.52 -16.85 24.02
C VAL A 888 -10.27 -15.81 22.93
N LEU A 889 -11.18 -15.68 21.95
CA LEU A 889 -11.06 -14.68 20.89
C LEU A 889 -11.04 -13.25 21.46
N LYS A 890 -11.93 -12.94 22.42
CA LYS A 890 -11.95 -11.63 23.09
C LYS A 890 -10.65 -11.35 23.84
N PHE A 891 -10.14 -12.32 24.60
CA PHE A 891 -8.83 -12.20 25.27
C PHE A 891 -7.70 -11.91 24.28
N MET A 892 -7.66 -12.64 23.16
CA MET A 892 -6.63 -12.41 22.13
C MET A 892 -6.75 -11.00 21.53
N ARG A 893 -7.97 -10.54 21.20
CA ARG A 893 -8.19 -9.17 20.71
C ARG A 893 -7.71 -8.11 21.69
N ASP A 894 -8.07 -8.25 22.97
CA ASP A 894 -7.66 -7.30 24.01
C ASP A 894 -6.13 -7.26 24.16
N ARG A 895 -5.48 -8.41 24.06
CA ARG A 895 -4.02 -8.51 24.10
C ARG A 895 -3.35 -7.87 22.88
N LEU A 896 -3.88 -8.08 21.67
CA LEU A 896 -3.40 -7.41 20.46
C LEU A 896 -3.54 -5.90 20.56
N TYR A 897 -4.65 -5.41 21.12
CA TYR A 897 -4.86 -4.00 21.36
C TYR A 897 -3.79 -3.41 22.30
N GLN A 898 -3.44 -4.10 23.38
CA GLN A 898 -2.32 -3.71 24.25
C GLN A 898 -1.00 -3.62 23.45
N TYR A 899 -0.72 -4.59 22.58
CA TYR A 899 0.49 -4.55 21.75
C TYR A 899 0.51 -3.36 20.79
N GLN A 900 -0.64 -2.99 20.19
CA GLN A 900 -0.70 -1.80 19.35
C GLN A 900 -0.36 -0.52 20.13
N GLN A 901 -0.83 -0.40 21.37
CA GLN A 901 -0.48 0.74 22.22
C GLN A 901 1.01 0.74 22.63
N GLU A 902 1.56 -0.44 22.90
CA GLU A 902 2.96 -0.60 23.34
C GLU A 902 3.96 -0.34 22.22
N THR A 903 3.71 -0.86 21.01
CA THR A 903 4.70 -0.83 19.92
C THR A 903 4.41 0.22 18.85
N ASP A 904 3.23 0.84 18.91
CA ASP A 904 2.75 1.79 17.91
C ASP A 904 2.63 1.18 16.49
N ASN A 905 2.53 -0.15 16.39
CA ASN A 905 2.30 -0.87 15.13
C ASN A 905 0.91 -1.50 15.09
N LEU A 906 0.39 -1.76 13.89
CA LEU A 906 -0.90 -2.42 13.69
C LEU A 906 -0.83 -3.92 14.00
N TYR A 907 -1.85 -4.46 14.67
CA TYR A 907 -2.01 -5.90 14.95
C TYR A 907 -3.42 -6.35 14.60
N ASN A 908 -3.55 -7.57 14.07
CA ASN A 908 -4.86 -8.17 13.80
C ASN A 908 -4.90 -9.65 14.18
N LEU A 909 -6.12 -10.12 14.45
CA LEU A 909 -6.43 -11.52 14.76
C LEU A 909 -6.93 -12.22 13.51
N GLU A 910 -6.24 -13.28 13.10
CA GLU A 910 -6.56 -14.03 11.87
C GLU A 910 -7.04 -15.46 12.15
N ALA A 911 -8.04 -15.90 11.40
CA ALA A 911 -8.40 -17.30 11.30
C ALA A 911 -7.43 -17.98 10.32
N THR A 912 -6.25 -18.37 10.80
CA THR A 912 -5.19 -18.93 9.96
C THR A 912 -5.71 -20.10 9.08
N PRO A 913 -5.62 -20.01 7.75
CA PRO A 913 -6.01 -21.10 6.84
C PRO A 913 -5.20 -22.38 7.09
N ALA A 914 -3.92 -22.21 7.45
CA ALA A 914 -3.06 -23.18 8.10
C ALA A 914 -2.82 -24.52 7.37
N GLU A 915 -2.97 -24.59 6.03
CA GLU A 915 -2.91 -25.83 5.22
C GLU A 915 -1.87 -26.86 5.69
N GLY A 916 -0.59 -26.49 5.78
CA GLY A 916 0.47 -27.38 6.29
C GLY A 916 0.60 -27.41 7.82
N ALA A 917 0.21 -26.33 8.50
CA ALA A 917 0.33 -26.23 9.96
C ALA A 917 -0.67 -27.14 10.69
N THR A 918 -1.87 -27.39 10.14
CA THR A 918 -2.87 -28.27 10.77
C THR A 918 -2.30 -29.67 11.00
N TYR A 919 -1.75 -30.27 9.93
CA TYR A 919 -1.18 -31.61 9.96
C TYR A 919 0.14 -31.63 10.73
N ARG A 920 1.05 -30.69 10.45
CA ARG A 920 2.37 -30.65 11.07
C ARG A 920 2.29 -30.51 12.58
N LEU A 921 1.45 -29.62 13.09
CA LEU A 921 1.33 -29.37 14.53
C LEU A 921 0.69 -30.57 15.24
N ALA A 922 -0.40 -31.12 14.70
CA ALA A 922 -1.07 -32.29 15.26
C ALA A 922 -0.13 -33.51 15.32
N ARG A 923 0.62 -33.78 14.25
CA ARG A 923 1.60 -34.88 14.23
C ARG A 923 2.71 -34.71 15.26
N LEU A 924 3.25 -33.49 15.40
CA LEU A 924 4.28 -33.19 16.39
C LEU A 924 3.76 -33.28 17.83
N ASP A 925 2.51 -32.88 18.04
CA ASP A 925 1.84 -33.02 19.34
C ASP A 925 1.59 -34.47 19.68
N LYS A 926 1.01 -35.28 18.78
CA LYS A 926 0.81 -36.72 18.99
C LYS A 926 2.11 -37.47 19.26
N ALA A 927 3.20 -37.11 18.58
CA ALA A 927 4.51 -37.72 18.83
C ALA A 927 5.04 -37.41 20.24
N ARG A 928 4.71 -36.24 20.80
CA ARG A 928 5.20 -35.79 22.12
C ARG A 928 4.25 -36.13 23.26
N PHE A 929 2.95 -36.10 23.00
CA PHE A 929 1.85 -36.30 23.92
C PHE A 929 0.89 -37.32 23.28
N PRO A 930 1.16 -38.63 23.38
CA PRO A 930 0.39 -39.65 22.64
C PRO A 930 -1.13 -39.63 22.89
N ASP A 931 -1.53 -39.19 24.07
CA ASP A 931 -2.90 -39.08 24.58
C ASP A 931 -3.60 -37.74 24.28
N ILE A 932 -2.90 -36.74 23.72
CA ILE A 932 -3.54 -35.48 23.30
C ILE A 932 -4.62 -35.74 22.25
N ILE A 933 -5.79 -35.15 22.38
CA ILE A 933 -6.90 -35.32 21.44
C ILE A 933 -6.63 -34.49 20.18
N THR A 934 -6.75 -35.14 19.02
CA THR A 934 -6.66 -34.54 17.68
C THR A 934 -7.85 -35.01 16.84
N ALA A 935 -8.17 -34.31 15.73
CA ALA A 935 -9.07 -34.84 14.72
C ALA A 935 -8.38 -35.94 13.87
N GLY A 936 -9.14 -36.63 13.02
CA GLY A 936 -8.62 -37.68 12.13
C GLY A 936 -8.82 -39.12 12.62
N GLY A 937 -9.37 -39.34 13.82
CA GLY A 937 -9.68 -40.67 14.36
C GLY A 937 -8.49 -41.64 14.34
N ASP A 938 -8.70 -42.82 13.74
CA ASP A 938 -7.65 -43.83 13.51
C ASP A 938 -6.74 -43.52 12.30
N GLY A 939 -7.02 -42.43 11.57
CA GLY A 939 -6.25 -41.95 10.44
C GLY A 939 -5.13 -40.97 10.82
N GLU A 940 -4.71 -40.16 9.86
CA GLU A 940 -3.66 -39.16 10.07
C GLU A 940 -4.18 -37.98 10.91
N PRO A 941 -3.46 -37.57 11.97
CA PRO A 941 -3.94 -36.57 12.91
C PRO A 941 -3.89 -35.17 12.29
N TYR A 942 -4.92 -34.37 12.52
CA TYR A 942 -4.96 -32.97 12.13
C TYR A 942 -5.70 -32.12 13.17
N TYR A 943 -5.58 -30.79 13.04
CA TYR A 943 -6.36 -29.83 13.82
C TYR A 943 -7.39 -29.11 12.96
N THR A 944 -8.56 -28.88 13.53
CA THR A 944 -9.64 -28.12 12.90
C THR A 944 -9.18 -26.68 12.67
N ASN A 945 -9.48 -26.14 11.49
CA ASN A 945 -9.05 -24.78 11.12
C ASN A 945 -9.62 -23.75 12.10
N SER A 946 -8.74 -22.97 12.73
CA SER A 946 -9.08 -21.85 13.61
C SER A 946 -10.21 -22.15 14.62
N THR A 947 -11.38 -21.53 14.44
CA THR A 947 -12.59 -21.72 15.27
C THR A 947 -13.75 -22.31 14.46
N HIS A 948 -13.45 -22.97 13.34
CA HIS A 948 -14.47 -23.64 12.54
C HIS A 948 -15.09 -24.80 13.32
N LEU A 949 -16.32 -25.13 12.94
CA LEU A 949 -16.90 -26.41 13.30
C LEU A 949 -16.06 -27.55 12.71
N PRO A 950 -15.91 -28.68 13.42
CA PRO A 950 -15.38 -29.89 12.83
C PRO A 950 -16.16 -30.25 11.57
N VAL A 951 -15.45 -30.74 10.55
CA VAL A 951 -16.03 -31.01 9.22
C VAL A 951 -17.11 -32.09 9.21
N TYR A 952 -17.27 -32.84 10.30
CA TYR A 952 -18.29 -33.87 10.50
C TYR A 952 -19.45 -33.42 11.41
N ALA A 953 -19.43 -32.19 11.95
CA ALA A 953 -20.35 -31.74 13.00
C ALA A 953 -21.81 -31.65 12.53
N THR A 954 -22.06 -31.04 11.36
CA THR A 954 -23.40 -30.87 10.78
C THR A 954 -23.35 -30.94 9.26
N ASP A 955 -24.46 -31.37 8.64
CA ASP A 955 -24.71 -31.25 7.20
C ASP A 955 -25.72 -30.13 6.87
N ASP A 956 -26.14 -29.34 7.85
CA ASP A 956 -26.99 -28.15 7.68
C ASP A 956 -26.14 -26.87 7.58
N LEU A 957 -26.16 -26.24 6.41
CA LEU A 957 -25.44 -24.98 6.17
C LEU A 957 -25.96 -23.84 7.07
N TYR A 958 -27.27 -23.78 7.33
CA TYR A 958 -27.85 -22.71 8.14
C TYR A 958 -27.42 -22.83 9.61
N GLU A 959 -27.38 -24.04 10.15
CA GLU A 959 -26.84 -24.31 11.49
C GLU A 959 -25.37 -23.88 11.57
N ALA A 960 -24.55 -24.28 10.58
CA ALA A 960 -23.15 -23.89 10.52
C ALA A 960 -22.96 -22.38 10.43
N LEU A 961 -23.73 -21.68 9.57
CA LEU A 961 -23.73 -20.23 9.44
C LEU A 961 -24.10 -19.55 10.77
N LYS A 962 -25.19 -19.99 11.42
CA LYS A 962 -25.66 -19.42 12.68
C LYS A 962 -24.65 -19.60 13.81
N HIS A 963 -24.02 -20.77 13.89
CA HIS A 963 -22.95 -21.00 14.87
C HIS A 963 -21.73 -20.12 14.56
N GLN A 964 -21.32 -20.03 13.30
CA GLN A 964 -20.08 -19.33 12.93
C GLN A 964 -20.23 -17.81 12.93
N ASP A 965 -21.43 -17.26 12.74
CA ASP A 965 -21.69 -15.81 12.65
C ASP A 965 -21.02 -15.03 13.79
N GLY A 966 -21.28 -15.42 15.05
CA GLY A 966 -20.74 -14.74 16.23
C GLY A 966 -19.24 -14.94 16.48
N LEU A 967 -18.62 -16.00 15.92
CA LEU A 967 -17.18 -16.26 16.05
C LEU A 967 -16.40 -15.55 14.95
N GLN A 968 -16.88 -15.61 13.71
CA GLN A 968 -16.19 -15.08 12.53
C GLN A 968 -16.06 -13.56 12.63
N VAL A 969 -17.07 -12.85 13.15
CA VAL A 969 -17.01 -11.39 13.38
C VAL A 969 -15.97 -10.98 14.43
N LEU A 970 -15.51 -11.89 15.30
CA LEU A 970 -14.49 -11.55 16.30
C LEU A 970 -13.08 -11.49 15.69
N TYR A 971 -12.86 -11.98 14.47
CA TYR A 971 -11.60 -11.80 13.78
C TYR A 971 -11.47 -10.38 13.22
N THR A 972 -10.32 -9.75 13.45
CA THR A 972 -10.02 -8.40 12.94
C THR A 972 -9.12 -8.45 11.68
N GLY A 973 -8.60 -9.64 11.35
CA GLY A 973 -7.85 -9.96 10.14
C GLY A 973 -8.58 -10.99 9.27
N GLY A 974 -7.86 -11.74 8.42
CA GLY A 974 -8.48 -12.68 7.50
C GLY A 974 -9.36 -13.73 8.19
N THR A 975 -10.59 -13.90 7.72
CA THR A 975 -11.49 -14.98 8.14
C THR A 975 -12.37 -15.37 6.97
N VAL A 976 -12.75 -16.65 6.85
CA VAL A 976 -13.62 -17.12 5.76
C VAL A 976 -14.38 -18.36 6.19
N LEU A 977 -15.70 -18.40 5.91
CA LEU A 977 -16.49 -19.61 6.04
C LEU A 977 -16.68 -20.29 4.67
N HIS A 978 -16.37 -21.59 4.61
CA HIS A 978 -16.55 -22.37 3.39
C HIS A 978 -17.86 -23.17 3.43
N GLY A 979 -18.78 -22.88 2.50
CA GLY A 979 -19.98 -23.67 2.25
C GLY A 979 -19.67 -24.84 1.31
N PHE A 980 -19.22 -25.98 1.84
CA PHE A 980 -18.94 -27.20 1.06
C PHE A 980 -20.23 -27.92 0.65
N VAL A 981 -20.78 -27.65 -0.54
CA VAL A 981 -22.13 -28.08 -0.97
C VAL A 981 -22.19 -29.43 -1.70
N GLY A 982 -21.08 -30.19 -1.71
CA GLY A 982 -21.04 -31.51 -2.34
C GLY A 982 -20.81 -31.40 -3.84
N GLU A 983 -21.87 -31.43 -4.65
CA GLU A 983 -21.76 -31.29 -6.10
C GLU A 983 -22.20 -29.91 -6.60
N ARG A 984 -22.09 -29.70 -7.91
CA ARG A 984 -22.48 -28.45 -8.57
C ARG A 984 -23.96 -28.11 -8.34
N LEU A 985 -24.23 -26.91 -7.85
CA LEU A 985 -25.56 -26.32 -7.77
C LEU A 985 -25.95 -25.64 -9.10
N THR A 986 -27.21 -25.21 -9.23
CA THR A 986 -27.61 -24.33 -10.33
C THR A 986 -27.15 -22.89 -10.03
N SER A 987 -26.80 -22.11 -11.05
CA SER A 987 -26.42 -20.69 -10.90
C SER A 987 -27.48 -19.88 -10.14
N LYS A 988 -28.77 -20.13 -10.41
CA LYS A 988 -29.90 -19.50 -9.68
C LYS A 988 -29.92 -19.86 -8.20
N ALA A 989 -29.66 -21.13 -7.85
CA ALA A 989 -29.60 -21.56 -6.45
C ALA A 989 -28.42 -20.92 -5.72
N VAL A 990 -27.24 -20.86 -6.36
CA VAL A 990 -26.07 -20.18 -5.81
C VAL A 990 -26.35 -18.69 -5.57
N LYS A 991 -26.90 -18.00 -6.56
CA LYS A 991 -27.29 -16.58 -6.46
C LYS A 991 -28.20 -16.31 -5.26
N LEU A 992 -29.24 -17.11 -5.09
CA LEU A 992 -30.15 -17.02 -3.95
C LEU A 992 -29.46 -17.33 -2.61
N LEU A 993 -28.56 -18.31 -2.59
CA LEU A 993 -27.82 -18.69 -1.38
C LEU A 993 -26.85 -17.58 -0.96
N VAL A 994 -26.05 -17.04 -1.88
CA VAL A 994 -25.14 -15.90 -1.65
C VAL A 994 -25.93 -14.71 -1.11
N ARG A 995 -27.04 -14.36 -1.77
CA ARG A 995 -27.94 -13.29 -1.32
C ARG A 995 -28.45 -13.50 0.11
N ARG A 996 -28.98 -14.69 0.41
CA ARG A 996 -29.51 -15.00 1.74
C ARG A 996 -28.43 -14.97 2.81
N ILE A 997 -27.21 -15.43 2.50
CA ILE A 997 -26.09 -15.35 3.46
C ILE A 997 -25.77 -13.89 3.75
N ALA A 998 -25.59 -13.06 2.72
CA ALA A 998 -25.27 -11.65 2.88
C ALA A 998 -26.35 -10.89 3.67
N GLU A 999 -27.63 -11.10 3.34
CA GLU A 999 -28.77 -10.37 3.92
C GLU A 999 -29.14 -10.82 5.36
N ASN A 1000 -28.74 -12.02 5.81
CA ASN A 1000 -29.17 -12.56 7.11
C ASN A 1000 -28.05 -12.81 8.12
N PHE A 1001 -26.79 -12.75 7.71
CA PHE A 1001 -25.62 -13.01 8.57
C PHE A 1001 -24.59 -11.88 8.47
N HIS A 1002 -23.78 -11.74 9.51
CA HIS A 1002 -22.70 -10.75 9.64
C HIS A 1002 -21.33 -11.33 9.21
N ILE A 1003 -21.31 -12.58 8.72
CA ILE A 1003 -20.09 -13.26 8.26
C ILE A 1003 -19.39 -12.43 7.18
N PRO A 1004 -18.11 -12.09 7.37
CA PRO A 1004 -17.40 -11.18 6.46
C PRO A 1004 -17.07 -11.77 5.10
N TYR A 1005 -16.52 -12.98 5.07
CA TYR A 1005 -16.18 -13.67 3.84
C TYR A 1005 -16.75 -15.07 3.84
N TYR A 1006 -17.31 -15.47 2.71
CA TYR A 1006 -17.78 -16.83 2.52
C TYR A 1006 -17.58 -17.30 1.08
N THR A 1007 -17.52 -18.61 0.92
CA THR A 1007 -17.45 -19.27 -0.39
C THR A 1007 -18.54 -20.33 -0.52
N ILE A 1008 -19.03 -20.56 -1.73
CA ILE A 1008 -19.86 -21.74 -2.06
C ILE A 1008 -18.99 -22.68 -2.86
N THR A 1009 -18.68 -23.85 -2.30
CA THR A 1009 -17.65 -24.75 -2.82
C THR A 1009 -18.24 -26.12 -3.19
N PRO A 1010 -18.40 -26.41 -4.49
CA PRO A 1010 -18.67 -27.76 -4.96
C PRO A 1010 -17.37 -28.59 -5.00
N THR A 1011 -17.55 -29.90 -5.06
CA THR A 1011 -16.55 -30.91 -5.39
C THR A 1011 -16.87 -31.42 -6.80
N PHE A 1012 -15.83 -31.59 -7.60
CA PHE A 1012 -15.94 -32.00 -9.00
C PHE A 1012 -14.71 -32.79 -9.41
N SER A 1013 -14.79 -33.48 -10.55
CA SER A 1013 -13.73 -34.35 -11.05
C SER A 1013 -13.36 -33.98 -12.48
N ILE A 1014 -12.07 -34.00 -12.82
CA ILE A 1014 -11.59 -33.75 -14.18
C ILE A 1014 -11.09 -35.06 -14.78
N CYS A 1015 -11.64 -35.45 -15.93
CA CYS A 1015 -11.17 -36.58 -16.72
C CYS A 1015 -10.21 -36.11 -17.81
N PRO A 1016 -9.01 -36.71 -17.95
CA PRO A 1016 -8.06 -36.34 -19.01
C PRO A 1016 -8.61 -36.41 -20.44
N ALA A 1017 -9.65 -37.22 -20.67
CA ALA A 1017 -10.29 -37.41 -21.97
C ALA A 1017 -11.66 -36.72 -22.11
N HIS A 1018 -12.41 -36.54 -21.01
CA HIS A 1018 -13.81 -36.08 -21.06
C HIS A 1018 -14.06 -34.73 -20.35
N GLY A 1019 -13.03 -34.11 -19.79
CA GLY A 1019 -13.14 -32.82 -19.11
C GLY A 1019 -13.89 -32.90 -17.79
N TYR A 1020 -14.67 -31.86 -17.49
CA TYR A 1020 -15.38 -31.67 -16.23
C TYR A 1020 -16.48 -32.69 -15.98
N ILE A 1021 -16.55 -33.19 -14.75
CA ILE A 1021 -17.58 -34.09 -14.24
C ILE A 1021 -18.06 -33.53 -12.88
N PRO A 1022 -19.37 -33.26 -12.70
CA PRO A 1022 -19.88 -32.79 -11.42
C PRO A 1022 -19.77 -33.90 -10.37
N GLY A 1023 -19.38 -33.53 -9.15
CA GLY A 1023 -19.27 -34.47 -8.03
C GLY A 1023 -17.93 -35.20 -7.92
N GLU A 1024 -17.80 -35.96 -6.83
CA GLU A 1024 -16.63 -36.78 -6.54
C GLU A 1024 -16.71 -38.12 -7.28
N HIS A 1025 -15.85 -38.27 -8.29
CA HIS A 1025 -15.68 -39.48 -9.04
C HIS A 1025 -14.18 -39.80 -9.08
N PRO A 1026 -13.70 -40.86 -8.42
CA PRO A 1026 -12.31 -41.31 -8.53
C PRO A 1026 -11.99 -41.95 -9.91
N ARG A 1027 -13.04 -42.37 -10.64
CA ARG A 1027 -12.95 -42.86 -12.01
C ARG A 1027 -14.04 -42.25 -12.86
N CYS A 1028 -13.70 -41.92 -14.10
CA CYS A 1028 -14.62 -41.34 -15.06
C CYS A 1028 -15.80 -42.30 -15.33
N PRO A 1029 -17.06 -41.87 -15.17
CA PRO A 1029 -18.22 -42.72 -15.44
C PRO A 1029 -18.40 -43.02 -16.94
N LYS A 1030 -17.71 -42.27 -17.83
CA LYS A 1030 -17.78 -42.45 -19.29
C LYS A 1030 -16.74 -43.44 -19.83
N CYS A 1031 -15.48 -43.37 -19.39
CA CYS A 1031 -14.40 -44.23 -19.89
C CYS A 1031 -13.68 -45.09 -18.84
N GLY A 1032 -13.95 -44.91 -17.55
CA GLY A 1032 -13.30 -45.66 -16.47
C GLY A 1032 -11.88 -45.24 -16.12
N GLU A 1033 -11.30 -44.27 -16.85
CA GLU A 1033 -9.99 -43.68 -16.54
C GLU A 1033 -9.98 -42.98 -15.17
N GLU A 1034 -8.82 -42.92 -14.54
CA GLU A 1034 -8.63 -42.18 -13.28
C GLU A 1034 -8.86 -40.67 -13.50
N THR A 1035 -9.51 -40.04 -12.53
CA THR A 1035 -9.93 -38.64 -12.58
C THR A 1035 -9.25 -37.84 -11.47
N GLU A 1036 -9.06 -36.55 -11.72
CA GLU A 1036 -8.56 -35.60 -10.72
C GLU A 1036 -9.74 -35.02 -9.95
N VAL A 1037 -9.93 -35.45 -8.68
CA VAL A 1037 -10.95 -34.87 -7.80
C VAL A 1037 -10.46 -33.54 -7.26
N TYR A 1038 -11.19 -32.47 -7.52
CA TYR A 1038 -10.92 -31.11 -7.04
C TYR A 1038 -11.90 -30.72 -5.94
N SER A 1039 -11.36 -30.05 -4.92
CA SER A 1039 -12.13 -29.37 -3.89
C SER A 1039 -11.31 -28.19 -3.36
N ARG A 1040 -11.89 -27.39 -2.43
CA ARG A 1040 -11.16 -26.31 -1.76
C ARG A 1040 -10.50 -26.85 -0.50
N VAL A 1041 -9.19 -26.62 -0.38
CA VAL A 1041 -8.38 -27.11 0.75
C VAL A 1041 -8.53 -26.20 1.98
N VAL A 1042 -8.09 -24.95 1.89
CA VAL A 1042 -8.21 -23.92 2.94
C VAL A 1042 -8.54 -22.53 2.41
N GLY A 1043 -8.58 -22.38 1.08
CA GLY A 1043 -8.75 -21.07 0.46
C GLY A 1043 -8.59 -21.02 -1.06
N TYR A 1044 -8.18 -22.10 -1.71
CA TYR A 1044 -8.13 -22.21 -3.16
C TYR A 1044 -8.35 -23.67 -3.57
N LEU A 1045 -8.61 -23.90 -4.85
CA LEU A 1045 -8.91 -25.21 -5.38
C LEU A 1045 -7.61 -25.97 -5.70
N ARG A 1046 -7.54 -27.25 -5.34
CA ARG A 1046 -6.48 -28.16 -5.77
C ARG A 1046 -6.99 -29.59 -5.89
N PRO A 1047 -6.33 -30.45 -6.69
CA PRO A 1047 -6.58 -31.89 -6.64
C PRO A 1047 -6.37 -32.43 -5.23
N VAL A 1048 -7.34 -33.18 -4.70
CA VAL A 1048 -7.30 -33.75 -3.34
C VAL A 1048 -6.08 -34.63 -3.12
N ARG A 1049 -5.65 -35.36 -4.16
CA ARG A 1049 -4.43 -36.20 -4.14
C ARG A 1049 -3.12 -35.43 -3.90
N GLN A 1050 -3.13 -34.11 -4.09
CA GLN A 1050 -1.96 -33.25 -3.88
C GLN A 1050 -1.99 -32.55 -2.51
N TRP A 1051 -3.02 -32.80 -1.70
CA TRP A 1051 -3.10 -32.25 -0.34
C TRP A 1051 -2.22 -33.07 0.60
N ASN A 1052 -1.78 -32.47 1.71
CA ASN A 1052 -1.09 -33.22 2.75
C ASN A 1052 -2.03 -34.27 3.39
N ASP A 1053 -1.44 -35.29 4.00
CA ASP A 1053 -2.20 -36.45 4.51
C ASP A 1053 -3.27 -36.07 5.54
N GLY A 1054 -3.01 -35.07 6.39
CA GLY A 1054 -3.98 -34.55 7.34
C GLY A 1054 -5.19 -33.90 6.65
N LYS A 1055 -4.97 -33.09 5.61
CA LYS A 1055 -6.05 -32.49 4.81
C LYS A 1055 -6.82 -33.52 3.97
N GLN A 1056 -6.16 -34.58 3.51
CA GLN A 1056 -6.87 -35.72 2.90
C GLN A 1056 -7.75 -36.44 3.93
N SER A 1057 -7.27 -36.56 5.18
CA SER A 1057 -8.07 -37.12 6.28
C SER A 1057 -9.30 -36.24 6.58
N GLU A 1058 -9.11 -34.93 6.69
CA GLU A 1058 -10.20 -33.96 6.87
C GLU A 1058 -11.23 -34.08 5.72
N PHE A 1059 -10.78 -34.19 4.47
CA PHE A 1059 -11.69 -34.34 3.32
C PHE A 1059 -12.55 -35.60 3.42
N ARG A 1060 -11.97 -36.73 3.86
CA ARG A 1060 -12.72 -38.00 4.03
C ARG A 1060 -13.77 -37.93 5.13
N GLU A 1061 -13.52 -37.17 6.19
CA GLU A 1061 -14.47 -36.99 7.30
C GLU A 1061 -15.55 -35.93 7.00
N ARG A 1062 -15.33 -35.11 5.98
CA ARG A 1062 -16.16 -33.95 5.66
C ARG A 1062 -17.58 -34.37 5.26
N ARG A 1063 -18.56 -33.83 5.97
CA ARG A 1063 -19.97 -33.86 5.54
C ARG A 1063 -20.24 -32.66 4.65
N HIS A 1064 -20.79 -32.92 3.47
CA HIS A 1064 -21.23 -31.86 2.57
C HIS A 1064 -22.56 -31.29 3.05
N TYR A 1065 -22.69 -29.96 2.99
CA TYR A 1065 -23.91 -29.29 3.35
C TYR A 1065 -25.02 -29.56 2.34
N ARG A 1066 -26.22 -29.86 2.85
CA ARG A 1066 -27.42 -30.06 2.04
C ARG A 1066 -28.10 -28.71 1.79
N VAL A 1067 -28.21 -28.33 0.52
CA VAL A 1067 -28.93 -27.12 0.11
C VAL A 1067 -30.33 -27.54 -0.35
N GLY A 1068 -31.26 -27.74 0.59
CA GLY A 1068 -32.62 -28.20 0.26
C GLY A 1068 -33.65 -28.16 1.40
N SER A 1069 -34.66 -27.29 1.23
CA SER A 1069 -35.97 -27.19 1.92
C SER A 1069 -36.04 -26.81 3.40
N SER A 1070 -35.54 -25.62 3.74
CA SER A 1070 -36.13 -24.77 4.79
C SER A 1070 -36.25 -23.32 4.32
#